data_AF-A0A2D7VTP7-F1
#
_entry.id   AF-A0A2D7VTP7-F1
#
_cell.length_a   1.000
_cell.length_b   1.000
_cell.length_c   1.000
_cell.angle_alpha   90.00
_cell.angle_beta   90.00
_cell.angle_gamma   90.00
#
_symmetry.space_group_name_H-M   'P 1'
#
loop_
_entity.id
_entity.type
_entity.pdbx_description
1 polymer ?
#
loop_
_entity_poly.entity_id
_entity_poly.type
_entity_poly.pdbx_seq_one_letter_code
_entity_poly.pdbx_strand_id
1 'polypeptide(L)'
;DALRSNNGLFKIKTQKPLFSNLFKSDKEGWGNSMRGIVEDDQGNIFSLCESNHKIVYRTRTGRIDSLPLTTELGEPLSLMYDSSFLLTNASKTHAYAVGKGIYEINLKTGVTKIYDQFRKNIKVYGPNGLLKLKDGRLLFGYTLEHLTLFDPLTQESRLVFKNISETNNIADLQYFEESREENCVWIGTKNDGVLKIDLNGNILKSYNTKSIPKLSKHHVLCLLEDTEGSLWVGSYGGGLSHISSDGTNIKNYTEVNGLSNNNVVGIVPDNDNTLWITTYNGLSFMNKNTGEFQNYYMEDGLSHNEFNYSSFFKDSRGLYYFGGMNGINFFNPETLRETVRPPDIQLVHIAGYNSRTEETYVHDYAQKKLKPFVASPYDQYFEVSWSMPSYFQNSKNTFSTKLEGFEDRWFYQGNNTTLRYNKLPAGSYTLKVKGADSRGNESANHLSIPITVKQIFYKRWWFIALVIIALALSMYAFFRYRLHQALAMERLRTKISSDLHDDVGSLLSGLAMQTELMEMNATEDDKNKLQKIAAISRSAVSQMRDLVWSIDSRRETIADLIERMRELAEELLLPKGIAFKIDSSTIKNHHKKLPAQTKQHIFLIYKEAIHNITKHSDATKVYVELSNRFRDCQLQIKDNGTKKISYTSTGMGLSNMSMRAEKLKGKLQFRNDDGFEVLLELPFNI
;
A
#
# COMPACT_ATOMS: atom_id res chain seq x y z
N ASP A 1 -37.31 -34.23 9.40
CA ASP A 1 -37.57 -33.23 8.36
C ASP A 1 -36.86 -31.91 8.63
N ALA A 2 -35.95 -31.56 7.71
CA ALA A 2 -35.49 -30.20 7.33
C ALA A 2 -34.05 -30.27 6.77
N LEU A 3 -33.77 -31.25 5.91
CA LEU A 3 -32.63 -31.26 5.00
C LEU A 3 -33.06 -30.54 3.72
N ARG A 4 -33.15 -29.20 3.76
CA ARG A 4 -33.28 -28.41 2.53
C ARG A 4 -31.93 -27.78 2.22
N SER A 5 -31.33 -28.26 1.14
CA SER A 5 -30.11 -27.76 0.54
C SER A 5 -30.40 -26.46 -0.20
N ASN A 6 -29.92 -25.33 0.34
CA ASN A 6 -29.64 -24.17 -0.48
C ASN A 6 -28.20 -24.31 -1.00
N ASN A 7 -28.05 -24.46 -2.33
CA ASN A 7 -26.77 -24.47 -3.05
C ASN A 7 -25.76 -25.58 -2.69
N GLY A 8 -26.23 -26.78 -2.31
CA GLY A 8 -25.34 -27.94 -2.12
C GLY A 8 -24.42 -27.89 -0.89
N LEU A 9 -24.55 -26.87 -0.03
CA LEU A 9 -23.83 -26.77 1.24
C LEU A 9 -24.62 -27.43 2.38
N PHE A 10 -24.04 -28.47 2.99
CA PHE A 10 -24.58 -29.08 4.20
C PHE A 10 -24.36 -28.13 5.39
N LYS A 11 -25.43 -27.48 5.85
CA LYS A 11 -25.41 -26.68 7.08
C LYS A 11 -25.78 -27.57 8.26
N ILE A 12 -24.78 -28.06 8.98
CA ILE A 12 -24.98 -28.74 10.27
C ILE A 12 -25.17 -27.65 11.34
N LYS A 13 -26.37 -27.58 11.94
CA LYS A 13 -26.62 -26.68 13.07
C LYS A 13 -25.95 -27.25 14.33
N THR A 14 -24.82 -26.68 14.74
CA THR A 14 -24.07 -27.08 15.94
C THR A 14 -24.53 -26.38 17.21
N GLN A 15 -25.39 -25.36 17.11
CA GLN A 15 -25.94 -24.60 18.23
C GLN A 15 -27.47 -24.50 18.14
N LYS A 16 -28.13 -24.34 19.29
CA LYS A 16 -29.57 -24.07 19.35
C LYS A 16 -29.87 -22.71 18.69
N PRO A 17 -31.00 -22.56 17.97
CA PRO A 17 -31.38 -21.28 17.39
C PRO A 17 -31.53 -20.22 18.48
N LEU A 18 -31.13 -18.98 18.17
CA LEU A 18 -31.19 -17.85 19.11
C LEU A 18 -32.64 -17.49 19.48
N PHE A 19 -33.55 -17.74 18.54
CA PHE A 19 -34.97 -17.48 18.69
C PHE A 19 -35.76 -18.78 18.69
N SER A 20 -36.69 -18.88 19.63
CA SER A 20 -37.69 -19.94 19.63
C SER A 20 -38.95 -19.43 18.92
N ASN A 21 -39.62 -20.31 18.17
CA ASN A 21 -40.75 -19.92 17.33
C ASN A 21 -42.03 -20.58 17.83
N LEU A 22 -43.11 -19.80 17.96
CA LEU A 22 -44.47 -20.25 18.26
C LEU A 22 -45.37 -20.02 17.06
N PHE A 23 -46.36 -20.88 16.87
CA PHE A 23 -47.37 -20.77 15.81
C PHE A 23 -46.80 -20.67 14.39
N LYS A 24 -45.54 -21.08 14.19
CA LYS A 24 -44.89 -21.10 12.88
C LYS A 24 -45.52 -22.18 12.00
N SER A 25 -45.81 -21.86 10.74
CA SER A 25 -46.15 -22.84 9.71
C SER A 25 -44.95 -23.12 8.81
N ASP A 26 -44.69 -24.41 8.55
CA ASP A 26 -43.68 -24.83 7.57
C ASP A 26 -44.24 -24.86 6.14
N LYS A 27 -45.57 -24.76 5.97
CA LYS A 27 -46.25 -24.81 4.66
C LYS A 27 -46.67 -23.44 4.14
N GLU A 28 -46.98 -22.53 5.06
CA GLU A 28 -47.52 -21.21 4.73
C GLU A 28 -46.53 -20.15 5.21
N GLY A 29 -45.76 -19.59 4.28
CA GLY A 29 -44.78 -18.55 4.62
C GLY A 29 -45.44 -17.26 5.10
N TRP A 30 -46.54 -16.85 4.45
CA TRP A 30 -47.28 -15.61 4.74
C TRP A 30 -48.65 -15.89 5.41
N GLY A 31 -48.98 -17.16 5.63
CA GLY A 31 -50.31 -17.59 6.07
C GLY A 31 -50.48 -17.71 7.58
N ASN A 32 -49.48 -17.35 8.39
CA ASN A 32 -49.59 -17.28 9.85
C ASN A 32 -49.19 -15.89 10.36
N SER A 33 -49.78 -14.84 9.77
CA SER A 33 -49.57 -13.45 10.21
C SER A 33 -50.12 -13.26 11.62
N MET A 34 -49.25 -12.88 12.57
CA MET A 34 -49.62 -12.72 13.97
C MET A 34 -49.73 -11.24 14.35
N ARG A 35 -50.82 -10.90 15.05
CA ARG A 35 -51.21 -9.57 15.55
C ARG A 35 -51.55 -9.67 17.03
N GLY A 36 -51.40 -8.56 17.76
CA GLY A 36 -51.82 -8.39 19.17
C GLY A 36 -51.42 -9.53 20.10
N ILE A 37 -50.39 -9.34 20.92
CA ILE A 37 -49.89 -10.39 21.83
C ILE A 37 -50.21 -10.00 23.27
N VAL A 38 -50.85 -10.89 24.03
CA VAL A 38 -51.19 -10.66 25.44
C VAL A 38 -50.96 -11.89 26.31
N GLU A 39 -50.92 -11.67 27.62
CA GLU A 39 -50.80 -12.69 28.65
C GLU A 39 -52.04 -12.68 29.56
N ASP A 40 -52.57 -13.85 29.88
CA ASP A 40 -53.65 -14.01 30.86
C ASP A 40 -53.15 -14.06 32.32
N ASP A 41 -54.06 -14.25 33.27
CA ASP A 41 -53.75 -14.36 34.70
C ASP A 41 -52.99 -15.65 35.07
N GLN A 42 -52.97 -16.65 34.19
CA GLN A 42 -52.27 -17.93 34.36
C GLN A 42 -50.91 -17.98 33.68
N GLY A 43 -50.52 -16.93 32.95
CA GLY A 43 -49.28 -16.84 32.19
C GLY A 43 -49.32 -17.57 30.83
N ASN A 44 -50.53 -17.83 30.31
CA ASN A 44 -50.74 -18.30 28.96
C ASN A 44 -50.64 -17.10 27.99
N ILE A 45 -50.03 -17.33 26.84
CA ILE A 45 -49.79 -16.29 25.83
C ILE A 45 -50.79 -16.45 24.70
N PHE A 46 -51.58 -15.41 24.44
CA PHE A 46 -52.58 -15.35 23.38
C PHE A 46 -52.11 -14.41 22.27
N SER A 47 -52.47 -14.73 21.03
CA SER A 47 -52.28 -13.84 19.90
C SER A 47 -53.30 -14.10 18.79
N LEU A 48 -53.63 -13.05 18.04
CA LEU A 48 -54.51 -13.13 16.89
C LEU A 48 -53.74 -13.57 15.65
N CYS A 49 -54.20 -14.64 15.02
CA CYS A 49 -53.76 -15.06 13.69
C CYS A 49 -54.67 -14.40 12.64
N GLU A 50 -54.14 -13.41 11.93
CA GLU A 50 -54.87 -12.54 10.99
C GLU A 50 -55.42 -13.31 9.78
N SER A 51 -54.65 -14.25 9.25
CA SER A 51 -55.02 -15.09 8.09
C SER A 51 -56.15 -16.08 8.38
N ASN A 52 -56.19 -16.60 9.60
CA ASN A 52 -57.16 -17.61 10.03
C ASN A 52 -58.31 -17.01 10.86
N HIS A 53 -58.26 -15.71 11.15
CA HIS A 53 -59.23 -14.97 11.97
C HIS A 53 -59.52 -15.62 13.33
N LYS A 54 -58.49 -16.20 13.95
CA LYS A 54 -58.59 -16.96 15.21
C LYS A 54 -57.58 -16.47 16.23
N ILE A 55 -57.98 -16.48 17.49
CA ILE A 55 -57.05 -16.33 18.60
C ILE A 55 -56.43 -17.69 18.87
N VAL A 56 -55.10 -17.75 18.83
CA VAL A 56 -54.32 -18.93 19.20
C VAL A 56 -53.59 -18.64 20.50
N TYR A 57 -53.39 -19.66 21.32
CA TYR A 57 -52.71 -19.49 22.58
C TYR A 57 -51.79 -20.65 22.93
N ARG A 58 -50.79 -20.33 23.75
CA ARG A 58 -49.86 -21.29 24.32
C ARG A 58 -50.03 -21.29 25.84
N THR A 59 -50.35 -22.46 26.36
CA THR A 59 -50.42 -22.69 27.80
C THR A 59 -49.05 -22.67 28.46
N ARG A 60 -49.00 -22.46 29.78
CA ARG A 60 -47.75 -22.53 30.56
C ARG A 60 -47.03 -23.88 30.46
N THR A 61 -47.78 -24.97 30.27
CA THR A 61 -47.22 -26.33 30.07
C THR A 61 -46.67 -26.56 28.65
N GLY A 62 -46.86 -25.59 27.74
CA GLY A 62 -46.36 -25.62 26.38
C GLY A 62 -47.35 -26.17 25.34
N ARG A 63 -48.56 -26.59 25.75
CA ARG A 63 -49.62 -26.98 24.81
C ARG A 63 -50.12 -25.75 24.05
N ILE A 64 -50.27 -25.90 22.73
CA ILE A 64 -50.82 -24.92 21.81
C ILE A 64 -52.26 -25.31 21.48
N ASP A 65 -53.18 -24.34 21.49
CA ASP A 65 -54.57 -24.53 21.11
C ASP A 65 -55.16 -23.24 20.49
N SER A 66 -56.41 -23.29 20.01
CA SER A 66 -57.14 -22.11 19.54
C SER A 66 -58.36 -21.81 20.41
N LEU A 67 -58.68 -20.53 20.57
CA LEU A 67 -59.83 -20.05 21.32
C LEU A 67 -60.96 -19.73 20.32
N PRO A 68 -62.01 -20.56 20.21
CA PRO A 68 -63.17 -20.24 19.40
C PRO A 68 -63.92 -19.06 20.02
N LEU A 69 -64.32 -18.10 19.20
CA LEU A 69 -65.04 -16.92 19.67
C LEU A 69 -66.53 -17.10 19.41
N THR A 70 -67.34 -16.79 20.41
CA THR A 70 -68.80 -16.78 20.30
C THR A 70 -69.37 -15.50 20.90
N THR A 71 -70.50 -15.04 20.38
CA THR A 71 -71.27 -13.95 21.00
C THR A 71 -71.90 -14.44 22.31
N GLU A 72 -72.43 -13.52 23.13
CA GLU A 72 -73.20 -13.88 24.33
C GLU A 72 -74.44 -14.74 24.01
N LEU A 73 -74.92 -14.70 22.77
CA LEU A 73 -76.02 -15.53 22.24
C LEU A 73 -75.55 -16.90 21.71
N GLY A 74 -74.25 -17.18 21.75
CA GLY A 74 -73.66 -18.45 21.29
C GLY A 74 -73.40 -18.53 19.78
N GLU A 75 -73.55 -17.44 19.04
CA GLU A 75 -73.26 -17.41 17.60
C GLU A 75 -71.73 -17.32 17.37
N PRO A 76 -71.19 -18.03 16.37
CA PRO A 76 -69.75 -17.97 16.07
C PRO A 76 -69.34 -16.57 15.62
N LEU A 77 -68.26 -16.06 16.20
CA LEU A 77 -67.68 -14.75 15.90
C LEU A 77 -66.30 -14.93 15.24
N SER A 78 -65.98 -14.05 14.29
CA SER A 78 -64.68 -14.01 13.63
C SER A 78 -64.11 -12.60 13.70
N LEU A 79 -62.84 -12.51 14.12
CA LEU A 79 -62.07 -11.28 14.07
C LEU A 79 -61.48 -11.16 12.66
N MET A 80 -62.27 -10.57 11.74
CA MET A 80 -61.82 -10.25 10.37
C MET A 80 -60.63 -9.25 10.41
N TYR A 81 -60.17 -8.75 9.25
CA TYR A 81 -59.03 -7.81 9.07
C TYR A 81 -59.12 -6.48 9.88
N ASP A 82 -60.05 -6.38 10.82
CA ASP A 82 -60.47 -5.20 11.55
C ASP A 82 -59.69 -5.08 12.89
N SER A 83 -59.19 -6.20 13.43
CA SER A 83 -58.51 -6.25 14.74
C SER A 83 -56.99 -6.35 14.60
N SER A 84 -56.27 -5.26 14.87
CA SER A 84 -54.80 -5.27 14.95
C SER A 84 -54.29 -5.32 16.39
N PHE A 85 -55.03 -4.71 17.32
CA PHE A 85 -54.64 -4.58 18.73
C PHE A 85 -55.42 -5.55 19.62
N LEU A 86 -54.72 -6.11 20.61
CA LEU A 86 -55.30 -6.94 21.66
C LEU A 86 -54.74 -6.45 23.00
N LEU A 87 -55.61 -6.11 23.94
CA LEU A 87 -55.22 -5.58 25.26
C LEU A 87 -55.97 -6.30 26.37
N THR A 88 -55.31 -6.64 27.47
CA THR A 88 -55.99 -7.28 28.60
C THR A 88 -56.54 -6.28 29.60
N ASN A 89 -57.64 -6.64 30.28
CA ASN A 89 -58.12 -5.91 31.46
C ASN A 89 -57.13 -6.03 32.64
N ALA A 90 -57.36 -5.29 33.72
CA ALA A 90 -56.46 -5.29 34.89
C ALA A 90 -56.28 -6.69 35.52
N SER A 91 -57.32 -7.51 35.52
CA SER A 91 -57.27 -8.89 36.04
C SER A 91 -56.73 -9.92 35.04
N LYS A 92 -56.39 -9.52 33.81
CA LYS A 92 -55.95 -10.41 32.72
C LYS A 92 -56.90 -11.58 32.40
N THR A 93 -58.18 -11.43 32.72
CA THR A 93 -59.23 -12.45 32.46
C THR A 93 -59.98 -12.20 31.16
N HIS A 94 -60.03 -10.93 30.74
CA HIS A 94 -60.68 -10.49 29.52
C HIS A 94 -59.70 -9.72 28.65
N ALA A 95 -59.87 -9.80 27.33
CA ALA A 95 -59.12 -9.03 26.36
C ALA A 95 -60.05 -8.17 25.49
N TYR A 96 -59.62 -6.95 25.19
CA TYR A 96 -60.28 -6.01 24.32
C TYR A 96 -59.64 -6.02 22.94
N ALA A 97 -60.47 -6.04 21.91
CA ALA A 97 -60.08 -5.91 20.51
C ALA A 97 -61.04 -5.00 19.77
N VAL A 98 -60.58 -4.35 18.69
CA VAL A 98 -61.44 -3.53 17.83
C VAL A 98 -61.87 -4.37 16.63
N GLY A 99 -63.16 -4.50 16.37
CA GLY A 99 -63.71 -5.10 15.17
C GLY A 99 -64.74 -4.19 14.51
N LYS A 100 -65.96 -4.68 14.27
CA LYS A 100 -67.11 -3.83 13.90
C LYS A 100 -67.66 -2.99 15.07
N GLY A 101 -67.16 -3.25 16.27
CA GLY A 101 -67.37 -2.50 17.51
C GLY A 101 -66.16 -2.72 18.42
N ILE A 102 -66.30 -2.42 19.71
CA ILE A 102 -65.33 -2.89 20.71
C ILE A 102 -65.77 -4.27 21.19
N TYR A 103 -64.86 -5.24 21.15
CA TYR A 103 -65.09 -6.60 21.60
C TYR A 103 -64.40 -6.83 22.92
N GLU A 104 -65.13 -7.35 23.90
CA GLU A 104 -64.61 -7.81 25.19
C GLU A 104 -64.69 -9.33 25.25
N ILE A 105 -63.54 -9.97 25.13
CA ILE A 105 -63.38 -11.41 24.95
C ILE A 105 -62.97 -12.02 26.27
N ASN A 106 -63.74 -12.97 26.79
CA ASN A 106 -63.32 -13.79 27.92
C ASN A 106 -62.23 -14.78 27.48
N LEU A 107 -61.02 -14.67 28.03
CA LEU A 107 -59.88 -15.48 27.59
C LEU A 107 -59.99 -16.97 27.95
N LYS A 108 -60.88 -17.32 28.89
CA LYS A 108 -61.10 -18.71 29.32
C LYS A 108 -62.15 -19.43 28.48
N THR A 109 -63.22 -18.73 28.09
CA THR A 109 -64.37 -19.34 27.41
C THR A 109 -64.50 -18.95 25.93
N GLY A 110 -63.90 -17.82 25.52
CA GLY A 110 -64.07 -17.25 24.19
C GLY A 110 -65.40 -16.49 23.99
N VAL A 111 -66.27 -16.46 25.00
CA VAL A 111 -67.50 -15.67 24.97
C VAL A 111 -67.15 -14.20 24.89
N THR A 112 -67.73 -13.51 23.92
CA THR A 112 -67.38 -12.15 23.54
C THR A 112 -68.59 -11.24 23.64
N LYS A 113 -68.48 -10.19 24.46
CA LYS A 113 -69.45 -9.10 24.54
C LYS A 113 -69.09 -8.02 23.51
N ILE A 114 -70.10 -7.49 22.83
CA ILE A 114 -69.93 -6.55 21.73
C ILE A 114 -70.55 -5.19 22.09
N TYR A 115 -69.74 -4.13 22.04
CA TYR A 115 -70.19 -2.75 22.23
C TYR A 115 -70.46 -2.09 20.87
N ASP A 116 -71.62 -2.37 20.27
CA ASP A 116 -71.99 -1.92 18.92
C ASP A 116 -72.21 -0.41 18.80
N GLN A 117 -72.47 0.29 19.90
CA GLN A 117 -72.67 1.75 19.92
C GLN A 117 -71.47 2.53 19.36
N PHE A 118 -70.26 1.95 19.40
CA PHE A 118 -69.03 2.58 18.95
C PHE A 118 -68.70 2.36 17.48
N ARG A 119 -69.57 1.65 16.73
CA ARG A 119 -69.35 1.34 15.31
C ARG A 119 -69.12 2.57 14.42
N LYS A 120 -69.66 3.74 14.81
CA LYS A 120 -69.45 5.01 14.09
C LYS A 120 -68.08 5.63 14.39
N ASN A 121 -67.46 5.26 15.50
CA ASN A 121 -66.24 5.89 16.01
C ASN A 121 -64.97 5.15 15.58
N ILE A 122 -65.14 4.03 14.86
CA ILE A 122 -64.07 3.16 14.40
C ILE A 122 -64.17 2.95 12.90
N LYS A 123 -63.04 2.71 12.25
CA LYS A 123 -62.97 2.40 10.84
C LYS A 123 -63.23 0.92 10.63
N VAL A 124 -64.13 0.58 9.71
CA VAL A 124 -64.42 -0.82 9.36
C VAL A 124 -63.19 -1.49 8.75
N TYR A 125 -62.41 -0.78 7.92
CA TYR A 125 -61.23 -1.32 7.26
C TYR A 125 -59.99 -0.47 7.57
N GLY A 126 -59.05 -1.04 8.31
CA GLY A 126 -57.77 -0.41 8.63
C GLY A 126 -57.46 -0.43 10.11
N PRO A 127 -56.25 0.02 10.49
CA PRO A 127 -55.84 0.04 11.89
C PRO A 127 -56.70 1.02 12.68
N ASN A 128 -57.25 0.54 13.79
CA ASN A 128 -57.86 1.37 14.81
C ASN A 128 -56.95 1.33 16.03
N GLY A 129 -56.34 2.46 16.38
CA GLY A 129 -55.59 2.58 17.62
C GLY A 129 -56.48 2.20 18.81
N LEU A 130 -55.96 1.35 19.69
CA LEU A 130 -56.60 0.98 20.95
C LEU A 130 -55.55 1.05 22.04
N LEU A 131 -55.85 1.80 23.10
CA LEU A 131 -55.00 1.96 24.28
C LEU A 131 -55.82 1.74 25.53
N LYS A 132 -55.23 1.05 26.51
CA LYS A 132 -55.75 0.96 27.87
C LYS A 132 -54.91 1.88 28.74
N LEU A 133 -55.55 2.87 29.33
CA LEU A 133 -54.92 3.80 30.27
C LEU A 133 -54.66 3.10 31.62
N LYS A 134 -53.74 3.67 32.42
CA LYS A 134 -53.41 3.17 33.77
C LYS A 134 -54.62 3.04 34.70
N ASP A 135 -55.62 3.90 34.53
CA ASP A 135 -56.87 3.86 35.32
C ASP A 135 -57.88 2.80 34.85
N GLY A 136 -57.58 2.08 33.78
CA GLY A 136 -58.42 1.01 33.23
C GLY A 136 -59.37 1.45 32.12
N ARG A 137 -59.48 2.75 31.82
CA ARG A 137 -60.28 3.25 30.70
C ARG A 137 -59.64 2.92 29.36
N LEU A 138 -60.48 2.73 28.35
CA LEU A 138 -60.07 2.47 26.97
C LEU A 138 -60.15 3.75 26.14
N LEU A 139 -59.12 4.01 25.36
CA LEU A 139 -59.06 5.07 24.37
C LEU A 139 -59.00 4.45 22.97
N PHE A 140 -59.95 4.81 22.12
CA PHE A 140 -60.01 4.36 20.73
C PHE A 140 -60.62 5.43 19.82
N GLY A 141 -60.30 5.39 18.53
CA GLY A 141 -60.91 6.26 17.53
C GLY A 141 -60.08 6.36 16.26
N TYR A 142 -60.74 6.63 15.12
CA TYR A 142 -60.05 6.78 13.83
C TYR A 142 -59.74 8.24 13.45
N THR A 143 -60.39 9.21 14.10
CA THR A 143 -60.20 10.67 13.94
C THR A 143 -60.23 11.34 15.31
N LEU A 144 -59.71 12.56 15.41
CA LEU A 144 -59.80 13.34 16.65
C LEU A 144 -61.24 13.65 17.06
N GLU A 145 -62.14 13.91 16.10
CA GLU A 145 -63.58 14.10 16.35
C GLU A 145 -64.23 12.86 17.00
N HIS A 146 -63.85 11.66 16.56
CA HIS A 146 -64.42 10.41 17.05
C HIS A 146 -63.58 9.76 18.15
N LEU A 147 -62.55 10.45 18.64
CA LEU A 147 -61.68 9.92 19.69
C LEU A 147 -62.48 9.79 20.99
N THR A 148 -62.65 8.55 21.43
CA THR A 148 -63.58 8.18 22.50
C THR A 148 -62.84 7.60 23.68
N LEU A 149 -63.15 8.13 24.86
CA LEU A 149 -62.75 7.56 26.13
C LEU A 149 -63.92 6.77 26.71
N PHE A 150 -63.70 5.49 26.96
CA PHE A 150 -64.71 4.54 27.43
C PHE A 150 -64.25 3.86 28.71
N ASP A 151 -65.12 3.83 29.71
CA ASP A 151 -64.90 3.08 30.94
C ASP A 151 -65.68 1.74 30.86
N PRO A 152 -65.00 0.59 30.78
CA PRO A 152 -65.67 -0.69 30.68
C PRO A 152 -66.41 -1.10 31.97
N LEU A 153 -66.06 -0.54 33.13
CA LEU A 153 -66.69 -0.87 34.41
C LEU A 153 -68.04 -0.16 34.57
N THR A 154 -68.08 1.14 34.28
CA THR A 154 -69.31 1.96 34.37
C THR A 154 -70.13 1.93 33.08
N GLN A 155 -69.51 1.49 31.97
CA GLN A 155 -70.04 1.58 30.61
C GLN A 155 -70.33 3.01 30.13
N GLU A 156 -69.78 4.01 30.82
CA GLU A 156 -69.85 5.40 30.39
C GLU A 156 -68.80 5.69 29.31
N SER A 157 -69.17 6.51 28.33
CA SER A 157 -68.27 6.97 27.28
C SER A 157 -68.40 8.46 27.04
N ARG A 158 -67.29 9.12 26.72
CA ARG A 158 -67.28 10.51 26.26
C ARG A 158 -66.32 10.71 25.10
N LEU A 159 -66.63 11.65 24.23
CA LEU A 159 -65.66 12.14 23.24
C LEU A 159 -64.60 12.98 23.95
N VAL A 160 -63.35 12.81 23.53
CA VAL A 160 -62.21 13.59 24.03
C VAL A 160 -62.31 15.02 23.51
N PHE A 161 -62.62 15.17 22.22
CA PHE A 161 -62.87 16.47 21.58
C PHE A 161 -64.37 16.69 21.44
N LYS A 162 -64.91 17.74 22.05
CA LYS A 162 -66.34 18.06 21.98
C LYS A 162 -66.73 18.87 20.74
N ASN A 163 -65.85 19.78 20.32
CA ASN A 163 -66.06 20.68 19.18
C ASN A 163 -64.73 20.89 18.45
N ILE A 164 -64.43 20.05 17.45
CA ILE A 164 -63.27 20.23 16.58
C ILE A 164 -63.74 20.79 15.23
N SER A 165 -63.06 21.81 14.70
CA SER A 165 -63.36 22.29 13.35
C SER A 165 -62.96 21.25 12.31
N GLU A 166 -63.67 21.17 11.18
CA GLU A 166 -63.32 20.24 10.09
C GLU A 166 -61.86 20.39 9.64
N THR A 167 -61.34 21.63 9.64
CA THR A 167 -59.95 21.94 9.28
C THR A 167 -58.90 21.40 10.25
N ASN A 168 -59.26 21.15 11.50
CA ASN A 168 -58.37 20.65 12.55
C ASN A 168 -58.63 19.17 12.89
N ASN A 169 -59.58 18.54 12.21
CA ASN A 169 -59.94 17.14 12.45
C ASN A 169 -58.93 16.19 11.79
N ILE A 170 -57.89 15.83 12.54
CA ILE A 170 -56.86 14.89 12.07
C ILE A 170 -57.44 13.47 12.04
N ALA A 171 -57.21 12.77 10.92
CA ALA A 171 -57.73 11.45 10.64
C ALA A 171 -56.62 10.37 10.58
N ASP A 172 -57.03 9.11 10.38
CA ASP A 172 -56.16 7.94 10.28
C ASP A 172 -55.20 7.83 11.49
N LEU A 173 -55.77 7.91 12.69
CA LEU A 173 -55.05 7.64 13.94
C LEU A 173 -54.72 6.14 14.03
N GLN A 174 -53.43 5.79 14.14
CA GLN A 174 -52.98 4.39 14.01
C GLN A 174 -52.50 3.76 15.32
N TYR A 175 -51.76 4.52 16.12
CA TYR A 175 -51.10 4.00 17.32
C TYR A 175 -51.19 5.03 18.45
N PHE A 176 -51.43 4.54 19.66
CA PHE A 176 -51.57 5.35 20.87
C PHE A 176 -50.59 4.88 21.93
N GLU A 177 -49.93 5.84 22.58
CA GLU A 177 -49.00 5.60 23.69
C GLU A 177 -49.36 6.55 24.84
N GLU A 178 -49.62 6.02 26.03
CA GLU A 178 -49.93 6.84 27.20
C GLU A 178 -48.68 7.63 27.61
N SER A 179 -48.83 8.95 27.77
CA SER A 179 -47.70 9.77 28.23
C SER A 179 -47.48 9.60 29.74
N ARG A 180 -46.27 9.93 30.17
CA ARG A 180 -45.90 10.05 31.59
C ARG A 180 -46.52 11.27 32.25
N GLU A 181 -46.81 12.31 31.48
CA GLU A 181 -47.63 13.43 31.93
C GLU A 181 -49.08 12.97 32.13
N GLU A 182 -49.66 13.31 33.28
CA GLU A 182 -51.04 12.92 33.59
C GLU A 182 -52.01 13.44 32.53
N ASN A 183 -52.99 12.58 32.17
CA ASN A 183 -54.02 12.87 31.17
C ASN A 183 -53.48 13.25 29.78
N CYS A 184 -52.24 12.89 29.44
CA CYS A 184 -51.67 13.14 28.12
C CYS A 184 -51.44 11.82 27.36
N VAL A 185 -51.66 11.86 26.05
CA VAL A 185 -51.47 10.71 25.16
C VAL A 185 -50.74 11.14 23.90
N TRP A 186 -49.77 10.32 23.49
CA TRP A 186 -49.11 10.44 22.21
C TRP A 186 -49.86 9.63 21.16
N ILE A 187 -50.11 10.25 20.01
CA ILE A 187 -50.85 9.66 18.90
C ILE A 187 -49.99 9.66 17.64
N GLY A 188 -49.79 8.48 17.07
CA GLY A 188 -49.19 8.27 15.76
C GLY A 188 -50.27 8.27 14.68
N THR A 189 -50.03 9.00 13.60
CA THR A 189 -50.99 9.14 12.49
C THR A 189 -50.39 8.66 11.17
N LYS A 190 -51.25 8.40 10.19
CA LYS A 190 -50.80 8.03 8.84
C LYS A 190 -50.21 9.21 8.06
N ASN A 191 -50.83 10.39 8.18
CA ASN A 191 -50.60 11.51 7.27
C ASN A 191 -50.03 12.75 7.97
N ASP A 192 -50.13 12.84 9.30
CA ASP A 192 -49.89 14.08 10.05
C ASP A 192 -48.74 13.96 11.06
N GLY A 193 -48.02 12.84 11.08
CA GLY A 193 -46.91 12.60 12.00
C GLY A 193 -47.39 12.20 13.40
N VAL A 194 -46.80 12.84 14.41
CA VAL A 194 -47.03 12.56 15.84
C VAL A 194 -47.74 13.74 16.49
N LEU A 195 -48.73 13.46 17.32
CA LEU A 195 -49.46 14.43 18.12
C LEU A 195 -49.33 14.10 19.60
N LYS A 196 -49.15 15.12 20.44
CA LYS A 196 -49.43 15.02 21.88
C LYS A 196 -50.75 15.69 22.14
N ILE A 197 -51.68 14.98 22.77
CA ILE A 197 -52.97 15.54 23.17
C ILE A 197 -53.16 15.40 24.67
N ASP A 198 -54.01 16.27 25.23
CA ASP A 198 -54.61 16.01 26.53
C ASP A 198 -55.98 15.31 26.37
N LEU A 199 -56.42 14.60 27.41
CA LEU A 199 -57.73 13.95 27.45
C LEU A 199 -58.90 14.92 27.67
N ASN A 200 -58.64 16.23 27.66
CA ASN A 200 -59.62 17.31 27.74
C ASN A 200 -59.94 17.91 26.35
N GLY A 201 -59.25 17.47 25.30
CA GLY A 201 -59.51 17.88 23.92
C GLY A 201 -58.61 19.01 23.41
N ASN A 202 -57.39 19.14 23.92
CA ASN A 202 -56.38 20.06 23.38
C ASN A 202 -55.21 19.30 22.73
N ILE A 203 -54.71 19.86 21.63
CA ILE A 203 -53.45 19.41 21.00
C ILE A 203 -52.32 20.21 21.62
N LEU A 204 -51.41 19.55 22.33
CA LEU A 204 -50.31 20.17 23.06
C LEU A 204 -49.06 20.33 22.18
N LYS A 205 -48.73 19.31 21.39
CA LYS A 205 -47.57 19.30 20.50
C LYS A 205 -47.89 18.54 19.21
N SER A 206 -47.25 18.94 18.11
CA SER A 206 -47.32 18.24 16.82
C SER A 206 -45.95 18.21 16.16
N TYR A 207 -45.51 17.02 15.77
CA TYR A 207 -44.28 16.79 15.01
C TYR A 207 -44.64 16.18 13.67
N ASN A 208 -44.16 16.76 12.58
CA ASN A 208 -44.42 16.31 11.22
C ASN A 208 -43.23 16.69 10.30
N THR A 209 -43.30 16.42 9.00
CA THR A 209 -42.16 16.74 8.11
C THR A 209 -41.97 18.25 7.87
N LYS A 210 -42.98 19.07 8.20
CA LYS A 210 -42.97 20.53 8.09
C LYS A 210 -42.71 21.23 9.42
N SER A 211 -42.70 20.52 10.55
CA SER A 211 -42.43 21.11 11.86
C SER A 211 -40.95 21.42 12.06
N ILE A 212 -40.65 22.25 13.06
CA ILE A 212 -39.29 22.53 13.51
C ILE A 212 -39.23 22.14 15.00
N PRO A 213 -38.48 21.09 15.38
CA PRO A 213 -37.71 20.17 14.53
C PRO A 213 -38.59 19.26 13.65
N LYS A 214 -38.03 18.73 12.55
CA LYS A 214 -38.76 17.94 11.53
C LYS A 214 -38.66 16.44 11.76
N LEU A 215 -39.77 15.72 11.56
CA LEU A 215 -39.76 14.26 11.41
C LEU A 215 -39.30 13.85 10.00
N SER A 216 -38.72 12.65 9.88
CA SER A 216 -38.29 12.10 8.59
C SER A 216 -39.45 11.78 7.65
N LYS A 217 -40.54 11.22 8.21
CA LYS A 217 -41.78 10.84 7.50
C LYS A 217 -43.01 11.06 8.38
N HIS A 218 -44.17 11.21 7.74
CA HIS A 218 -45.46 11.43 8.42
C HIS A 218 -46.15 10.14 8.89
N HIS A 219 -45.85 9.00 8.26
CA HIS A 219 -46.56 7.76 8.53
C HIS A 219 -45.93 7.06 9.74
N VAL A 220 -46.54 7.25 10.90
CA VAL A 220 -46.08 6.72 12.19
C VAL A 220 -46.76 5.39 12.47
N LEU A 221 -45.98 4.35 12.76
CA LEU A 221 -46.46 2.99 12.98
C LEU A 221 -46.39 2.56 14.45
N CYS A 222 -45.44 3.10 15.21
CA CYS A 222 -45.28 2.82 16.64
C CYS A 222 -44.60 3.98 17.36
N LEU A 223 -44.87 4.05 18.66
CA LEU A 223 -44.38 5.08 19.57
C LEU A 223 -43.90 4.43 20.86
N LEU A 224 -42.88 5.00 21.49
CA LEU A 224 -42.44 4.64 22.83
C LEU A 224 -41.88 5.90 23.53
N GLU A 225 -42.50 6.31 24.63
CA GLU A 225 -41.94 7.33 25.52
C GLU A 225 -41.05 6.65 26.56
N ASP A 226 -39.78 7.07 26.66
CA ASP A 226 -38.81 6.42 27.54
C ASP A 226 -38.79 6.97 28.98
N THR A 227 -37.95 6.35 29.83
CA THR A 227 -37.77 6.69 31.23
C THR A 227 -37.11 8.05 31.46
N GLU A 228 -36.64 8.74 30.41
CA GLU A 228 -36.11 10.11 30.45
C GLU A 228 -37.09 11.14 29.85
N GLY A 229 -38.23 10.68 29.31
CA GLY A 229 -39.24 11.51 28.67
C GLY A 229 -38.96 11.82 27.20
N SER A 230 -37.95 11.18 26.61
CA SER A 230 -37.70 11.25 25.17
C SER A 230 -38.65 10.32 24.44
N LEU A 231 -39.02 10.70 23.20
CA LEU A 231 -39.98 9.95 22.40
C LEU A 231 -39.28 9.26 21.24
N TRP A 232 -39.42 7.94 21.17
CA TRP A 232 -38.99 7.11 20.05
C TRP A 232 -40.15 6.88 19.10
N VAL A 233 -39.95 7.18 17.82
CA VAL A 233 -40.98 7.16 16.78
C VAL A 233 -40.52 6.24 15.65
N GLY A 234 -41.26 5.15 15.45
CA GLY A 234 -41.08 4.27 14.30
C GLY A 234 -41.99 4.68 13.15
N SER A 235 -41.42 4.79 11.96
CA SER A 235 -42.15 5.26 10.78
C SER A 235 -42.06 4.31 9.60
N TYR A 236 -43.04 4.41 8.69
CA TYR A 236 -42.99 3.72 7.41
C TYR A 236 -42.01 4.43 6.46
N GLY A 237 -40.88 3.79 6.18
CA GLY A 237 -39.83 4.26 5.27
C GLY A 237 -38.98 5.43 5.80
N GLY A 238 -39.23 5.92 7.01
CA GLY A 238 -38.47 7.01 7.62
C GLY A 238 -37.49 6.57 8.71
N GLY A 239 -37.45 5.27 9.03
CA GLY A 239 -36.61 4.71 10.08
C GLY A 239 -37.13 5.02 11.50
N LEU A 240 -36.21 5.00 12.44
CA LEU A 240 -36.43 5.30 13.86
C LEU A 240 -36.03 6.76 14.14
N SER A 241 -36.96 7.56 14.64
CA SER A 241 -36.67 8.95 15.05
C SER A 241 -36.67 9.04 16.57
N HIS A 242 -35.67 9.71 17.13
CA HIS A 242 -35.55 10.02 18.55
C HIS A 242 -35.79 11.51 18.76
N ILE A 243 -36.87 11.85 19.44
CA ILE A 243 -37.21 13.22 19.84
C ILE A 243 -36.75 13.42 21.29
N SER A 244 -35.91 14.42 21.53
CA SER A 244 -35.44 14.73 22.88
C SER A 244 -36.60 15.08 23.83
N SER A 245 -36.41 14.89 25.13
CA SER A 245 -37.44 15.14 26.15
C SER A 245 -37.96 16.59 26.18
N ASP A 246 -37.11 17.57 25.86
CA ASP A 246 -37.49 18.98 25.69
C ASP A 246 -38.24 19.24 24.36
N GLY A 247 -38.18 18.29 23.43
CA GLY A 247 -38.79 18.36 22.11
C GLY A 247 -38.04 19.23 21.10
N THR A 248 -36.81 19.66 21.40
CA THR A 248 -36.06 20.62 20.56
C THR A 248 -35.19 19.95 19.49
N ASN A 249 -34.86 18.67 19.66
CA ASN A 249 -33.97 17.94 18.76
C ASN A 249 -34.62 16.63 18.28
N ILE A 250 -34.46 16.32 16.99
CA ILE A 250 -34.86 15.05 16.39
C ILE A 250 -33.67 14.41 15.69
N LYS A 251 -33.27 13.23 16.16
CA LYS A 251 -32.22 12.41 15.56
C LYS A 251 -32.83 11.21 14.85
N ASN A 252 -32.48 11.00 13.58
CA ASN A 252 -33.01 9.90 12.76
C ASN A 252 -31.97 8.80 12.60
N TYR A 253 -32.42 7.56 12.72
CA TYR A 253 -31.64 6.34 12.49
C TYR A 253 -32.28 5.54 11.37
N THR A 254 -31.50 5.28 10.33
CA THR A 254 -31.91 4.59 9.10
C THR A 254 -31.00 3.39 8.84
N GLU A 255 -31.25 2.66 7.75
CA GLU A 255 -30.36 1.58 7.29
C GLU A 255 -28.91 2.04 7.11
N VAL A 256 -28.69 3.30 6.73
CA VAL A 256 -27.35 3.91 6.62
C VAL A 256 -26.65 3.99 7.98
N ASN A 257 -27.41 4.08 9.07
CA ASN A 257 -26.89 4.13 10.44
C ASN A 257 -26.76 2.74 11.08
N GLY A 258 -27.14 1.67 10.37
CA GLY A 258 -27.07 0.29 10.86
C GLY A 258 -28.41 -0.33 11.24
N LEU A 259 -29.54 0.39 11.17
CA LEU A 259 -30.87 -0.20 11.38
C LEU A 259 -31.16 -1.31 10.35
N SER A 260 -31.85 -2.38 10.73
CA SER A 260 -32.09 -3.51 9.80
C SER A 260 -32.97 -3.14 8.60
N ASN A 261 -33.97 -2.27 8.79
CA ASN A 261 -34.82 -1.73 7.72
C ASN A 261 -35.50 -0.42 8.12
N ASN A 262 -35.77 0.45 7.14
CA ASN A 262 -36.39 1.76 7.38
C ASN A 262 -37.90 1.73 7.72
N ASN A 263 -38.58 0.58 7.65
CA ASN A 263 -39.97 0.43 8.10
C ASN A 263 -39.97 -0.12 9.52
N VAL A 264 -40.07 0.76 10.52
CA VAL A 264 -40.04 0.39 11.94
C VAL A 264 -41.46 0.23 12.46
N VAL A 265 -41.78 -0.95 12.99
CA VAL A 265 -43.17 -1.34 13.33
C VAL A 265 -43.40 -1.67 14.81
N GLY A 266 -42.33 -1.81 15.58
CA GLY A 266 -42.40 -1.96 17.02
C GLY A 266 -41.12 -1.54 17.69
N ILE A 267 -41.25 -0.99 18.89
CA ILE A 267 -40.15 -0.53 19.73
C ILE A 267 -40.47 -1.01 21.14
N VAL A 268 -39.58 -1.81 21.71
CA VAL A 268 -39.74 -2.33 23.08
C VAL A 268 -38.49 -1.99 23.89
N PRO A 269 -38.63 -1.32 25.04
CA PRO A 269 -37.49 -1.06 25.90
C PRO A 269 -37.04 -2.37 26.53
N ASP A 270 -35.73 -2.61 26.48
CA ASP A 270 -35.13 -3.77 27.14
C ASP A 270 -34.70 -3.43 28.57
N ASN A 271 -33.78 -2.46 28.65
CA ASN A 271 -33.36 -1.74 29.86
C ASN A 271 -33.34 -0.22 29.55
N ASP A 272 -32.97 0.62 30.52
CA ASP A 272 -32.92 2.08 30.33
C ASP A 272 -32.10 2.52 29.11
N ASN A 273 -31.03 1.78 28.78
CA ASN A 273 -30.09 2.15 27.69
C ASN A 273 -30.24 1.32 26.40
N THR A 274 -31.22 0.42 26.30
CA THR A 274 -31.32 -0.50 25.15
C THR A 274 -32.73 -0.70 24.64
N LEU A 275 -32.86 -0.87 23.33
CA LEU A 275 -34.14 -1.03 22.63
C LEU A 275 -34.12 -2.25 21.72
N TRP A 276 -35.21 -3.01 21.73
CA TRP A 276 -35.55 -3.95 20.67
C TRP A 276 -36.46 -3.27 19.66
N ILE A 277 -36.12 -3.36 18.39
CA ILE A 277 -36.80 -2.67 17.29
C ILE A 277 -37.16 -3.69 16.22
N THR A 278 -38.46 -3.90 16.00
CA THR A 278 -38.94 -4.76 14.92
C THR A 278 -39.15 -3.95 13.65
N THR A 279 -38.77 -4.53 12.52
CA THR A 279 -38.86 -3.88 11.21
C THR A 279 -39.50 -4.80 10.17
N TYR A 280 -39.74 -4.31 8.94
CA TYR A 280 -40.17 -5.18 7.85
C TYR A 280 -39.07 -6.11 7.31
N ASN A 281 -37.82 -5.93 7.72
CA ASN A 281 -36.75 -6.85 7.36
C ASN A 281 -35.71 -6.94 8.48
N GLY A 282 -36.01 -7.77 9.48
CA GLY A 282 -35.13 -8.09 10.59
C GLY A 282 -35.56 -7.45 11.92
N LEU A 283 -34.94 -7.94 12.98
CA LEU A 283 -35.02 -7.42 14.34
C LEU A 283 -33.71 -6.68 14.64
N SER A 284 -33.78 -5.45 15.11
CA SER A 284 -32.61 -4.67 15.51
C SER A 284 -32.56 -4.51 17.03
N PHE A 285 -31.38 -4.66 17.62
CA PHE A 285 -31.08 -4.33 19.02
C PHE A 285 -30.20 -3.09 19.04
N MET A 286 -30.64 -2.02 19.69
CA MET A 286 -29.95 -0.74 19.70
C MET A 286 -29.47 -0.37 21.09
N ASN A 287 -28.22 0.09 21.18
CA ASN A 287 -27.71 0.80 22.35
C ASN A 287 -28.00 2.30 22.21
N LYS A 288 -28.78 2.87 23.13
CA LYS A 288 -29.18 4.29 23.09
C LYS A 288 -28.00 5.24 23.21
N ASN A 289 -26.98 4.89 23.99
CA ASN A 289 -25.83 5.74 24.27
C ASN A 289 -24.86 5.80 23.09
N THR A 290 -24.53 4.65 22.49
CA THR A 290 -23.60 4.60 21.34
C THR A 290 -24.31 4.84 20.01
N GLY A 291 -25.61 4.53 19.92
CA GLY A 291 -26.37 4.53 18.69
C GLY A 291 -26.04 3.36 17.76
N GLU A 292 -25.34 2.35 18.26
CA GLU A 292 -24.98 1.14 17.50
C GLU A 292 -26.14 0.14 17.46
N PHE A 293 -26.22 -0.59 16.34
CA PHE A 293 -27.24 -1.58 16.08
C PHE A 293 -26.63 -2.98 15.91
N GLN A 294 -27.28 -3.97 16.51
CA GLN A 294 -27.06 -5.37 16.26
C GLN A 294 -28.33 -5.98 15.63
N ASN A 295 -28.22 -6.47 14.40
CA ASN A 295 -29.37 -6.95 13.63
C ASN A 295 -29.44 -8.47 13.60
N TYR A 296 -30.66 -8.98 13.59
CA TYR A 296 -31.00 -10.40 13.54
C TYR A 296 -32.00 -10.68 12.43
N TYR A 297 -31.83 -11.80 11.75
CA TYR A 297 -32.60 -12.21 10.57
C TYR A 297 -33.05 -13.69 10.67
N MET A 298 -33.74 -14.20 9.65
CA MET A 298 -34.13 -15.61 9.55
C MET A 298 -32.94 -16.56 9.70
N GLU A 299 -31.76 -16.13 9.24
CA GLU A 299 -30.54 -16.92 9.41
C GLU A 299 -30.16 -17.11 10.88
N ASP A 300 -30.45 -16.14 11.75
CA ASP A 300 -30.20 -16.19 13.19
C ASP A 300 -31.26 -17.04 13.95
N GLY A 301 -32.33 -17.48 13.25
CA GLY A 301 -33.37 -18.34 13.80
C GLY A 301 -34.77 -17.72 13.82
N LEU A 302 -34.93 -16.48 13.35
CA LEU A 302 -36.26 -15.86 13.23
C LEU A 302 -37.17 -16.70 12.32
N SER A 303 -38.47 -16.72 12.63
CA SER A 303 -39.49 -17.41 11.84
C SER A 303 -39.69 -16.77 10.45
N HIS A 304 -39.56 -15.45 10.37
CA HIS A 304 -39.58 -14.63 9.15
C HIS A 304 -38.86 -13.29 9.43
N ASN A 305 -38.38 -12.60 8.39
CA ASN A 305 -37.73 -11.29 8.55
C ASN A 305 -38.74 -10.15 8.77
N GLU A 306 -39.94 -10.29 8.22
CA GLU A 306 -40.97 -9.26 8.29
C GLU A 306 -41.82 -9.39 9.55
N PHE A 307 -41.75 -8.37 10.40
CA PHE A 307 -42.56 -8.23 11.59
C PHE A 307 -43.80 -7.36 11.35
N ASN A 308 -44.77 -7.52 12.23
CA ASN A 308 -46.04 -6.80 12.18
C ASN A 308 -46.08 -5.67 13.20
N TYR A 309 -46.72 -4.56 12.83
CA TYR A 309 -47.09 -3.52 13.80
C TYR A 309 -48.07 -4.09 14.83
N SER A 310 -48.05 -3.55 16.05
CA SER A 310 -48.83 -4.02 17.22
C SER A 310 -48.56 -5.45 17.69
N SER A 311 -47.53 -6.12 17.16
CA SER A 311 -47.20 -7.52 17.46
C SER A 311 -45.95 -7.66 18.32
N PHE A 312 -45.87 -6.93 19.42
CA PHE A 312 -44.75 -7.02 20.36
C PHE A 312 -45.26 -7.01 21.80
N PHE A 313 -44.68 -7.85 22.65
CA PHE A 313 -45.10 -8.01 24.04
C PHE A 313 -43.96 -8.54 24.91
N LYS A 314 -43.90 -8.07 26.16
CA LYS A 314 -42.99 -8.57 27.20
C LYS A 314 -43.85 -9.19 28.29
N ASP A 315 -43.64 -10.48 28.57
CA ASP A 315 -44.42 -11.19 29.58
C ASP A 315 -43.94 -10.91 31.02
N SER A 316 -44.71 -11.40 31.99
CA SER A 316 -44.39 -11.28 33.42
C SER A 316 -43.08 -11.94 33.85
N ARG A 317 -42.49 -12.79 33.01
CA ARG A 317 -41.23 -13.52 33.24
C ARG A 317 -40.03 -12.84 32.58
N GLY A 318 -40.25 -11.74 31.84
CA GLY A 318 -39.21 -11.05 31.09
C GLY A 318 -38.86 -11.67 29.74
N LEU A 319 -39.69 -12.59 29.21
CA LEU A 319 -39.57 -13.07 27.84
C LEU A 319 -40.21 -12.09 26.87
N TYR A 320 -39.55 -11.92 25.73
CA TYR A 320 -40.02 -11.04 24.66
C TYR A 320 -40.68 -11.86 23.57
N TYR A 321 -41.76 -11.33 23.02
CA TYR A 321 -42.55 -11.93 21.97
C TYR A 321 -42.70 -10.93 20.83
N PHE A 322 -42.36 -11.35 19.62
CA PHE A 322 -42.45 -10.54 18.41
C PHE A 322 -43.13 -11.33 17.28
N GLY A 323 -44.35 -10.92 16.93
CA GLY A 323 -45.15 -11.50 15.86
C GLY A 323 -44.81 -10.88 14.49
N GLY A 324 -44.87 -11.71 13.45
CA GLY A 324 -44.64 -11.29 12.07
C GLY A 324 -45.48 -12.09 11.09
N MET A 325 -44.99 -12.24 9.86
CA MET A 325 -45.70 -12.95 8.78
C MET A 325 -45.84 -14.47 8.99
N ASN A 326 -44.98 -15.07 9.83
CA ASN A 326 -45.00 -16.51 10.07
C ASN A 326 -44.83 -16.85 11.56
N GLY A 327 -45.86 -16.63 12.35
CA GLY A 327 -45.85 -16.96 13.78
C GLY A 327 -45.19 -15.89 14.64
N ILE A 328 -44.80 -16.29 15.85
CA ILE A 328 -44.22 -15.43 16.89
C ILE A 328 -42.82 -15.91 17.25
N ASN A 329 -41.88 -14.98 17.26
CA ASN A 329 -40.53 -15.18 17.76
C ASN A 329 -40.52 -14.87 19.25
N PHE A 330 -39.95 -15.74 20.08
CA PHE A 330 -39.74 -15.45 21.49
C PHE A 330 -38.35 -15.86 21.96
N PHE A 331 -37.81 -15.08 22.89
CA PHE A 331 -36.47 -15.29 23.43
C PHE A 331 -36.30 -14.60 24.79
N ASN A 332 -35.21 -14.96 25.48
CA ASN A 332 -34.73 -14.27 26.67
C ASN A 332 -33.56 -13.36 26.27
N PRO A 333 -33.63 -12.02 26.48
CA PRO A 333 -32.56 -11.12 26.06
C PRO A 333 -31.22 -11.42 26.74
N GLU A 334 -31.21 -11.91 27.99
CA GLU A 334 -29.97 -12.25 28.69
C GLU A 334 -29.19 -13.35 27.97
N THR A 335 -29.89 -14.31 27.34
CA THR A 335 -29.25 -15.38 26.55
C THR A 335 -28.61 -14.88 25.25
N LEU A 336 -29.03 -13.70 24.75
CA LEU A 336 -28.42 -13.06 23.59
C LEU A 336 -27.23 -12.16 23.96
N ARG A 337 -27.17 -11.69 25.21
CA ARG A 337 -26.10 -10.83 25.74
C ARG A 337 -24.83 -11.59 26.13
N GLU A 338 -24.90 -12.91 26.31
CA GLU A 338 -23.72 -13.77 26.42
C GLU A 338 -22.99 -13.79 25.06
N THR A 339 -22.16 -12.77 24.86
CA THR A 339 -21.35 -12.50 23.67
C THR A 339 -20.86 -13.77 22.99
N VAL A 340 -21.38 -14.03 21.78
CA VAL A 340 -20.76 -14.95 20.84
C VAL A 340 -19.41 -14.33 20.48
N ARG A 341 -18.34 -14.77 21.17
CA ARG A 341 -16.98 -14.37 20.78
C ARG A 341 -16.82 -14.69 19.29
N PRO A 342 -16.44 -13.72 18.45
CA PRO A 342 -16.20 -14.01 17.05
C PRO A 342 -15.15 -15.13 16.96
N PRO A 343 -15.39 -16.17 16.15
CA PRO A 343 -14.48 -17.29 16.05
C PRO A 343 -13.11 -16.81 15.54
N ASP A 344 -12.05 -17.45 16.04
CA ASP A 344 -10.68 -17.11 15.62
C ASP A 344 -10.52 -17.31 14.10
N ILE A 345 -9.83 -16.37 13.47
CA ILE A 345 -9.50 -16.45 12.04
C ILE A 345 -8.48 -17.57 11.83
N GLN A 346 -8.77 -18.47 10.89
CA GLN A 346 -7.93 -19.62 10.58
C GLN A 346 -7.27 -19.45 9.21
N LEU A 347 -5.98 -19.79 9.12
CA LEU A 347 -5.27 -19.89 7.85
C LEU A 347 -5.73 -21.16 7.12
N VAL A 348 -6.23 -21.02 5.89
CA VAL A 348 -6.71 -22.15 5.07
C VAL A 348 -5.55 -22.70 4.24
N HIS A 349 -4.99 -21.88 3.36
CA HIS A 349 -3.89 -22.29 2.51
C HIS A 349 -3.05 -21.08 2.06
N ILE A 350 -1.83 -21.37 1.61
CA ILE A 350 -0.99 -20.43 0.86
C ILE A 350 -0.68 -21.07 -0.49
N ALA A 351 -1.06 -20.41 -1.58
CA ALA A 351 -0.81 -20.87 -2.94
C ALA A 351 0.11 -19.92 -3.69
N GLY A 352 0.84 -20.38 -4.69
CA GLY A 352 1.71 -19.52 -5.48
C GLY A 352 2.18 -20.15 -6.78
N TYR A 353 2.90 -19.37 -7.57
CA TYR A 353 3.50 -19.83 -8.83
C TYR A 353 4.99 -19.53 -8.85
N ASN A 354 5.79 -20.56 -9.16
CA ASN A 354 7.24 -20.46 -9.22
C ASN A 354 7.70 -20.43 -10.68
N SER A 355 8.36 -19.34 -11.09
CA SER A 355 8.78 -19.18 -12.49
C SER A 355 9.96 -20.05 -12.90
N ARG A 356 10.66 -20.69 -11.95
CA ARG A 356 11.81 -21.54 -12.25
C ARG A 356 11.40 -23.00 -12.47
N THR A 357 10.41 -23.49 -11.72
CA THR A 357 9.85 -24.83 -11.92
C THR A 357 8.66 -24.82 -12.87
N GLU A 358 8.11 -23.65 -13.18
CA GLU A 358 6.89 -23.47 -14.00
C GLU A 358 5.64 -24.14 -13.38
N GLU A 359 5.66 -24.37 -12.07
CA GLU A 359 4.61 -25.08 -11.35
C GLU A 359 3.90 -24.16 -10.34
N THR A 360 2.64 -24.48 -10.07
CA THR A 360 1.90 -23.93 -8.94
C THR A 360 2.08 -24.81 -7.71
N TYR A 361 2.11 -24.20 -6.53
CA TYR A 361 2.17 -24.91 -5.26
C TYR A 361 1.04 -24.48 -4.35
N VAL A 362 0.59 -25.40 -3.49
CA VAL A 362 -0.41 -25.13 -2.44
C VAL A 362 0.08 -25.75 -1.13
N HIS A 363 0.24 -24.90 -0.11
CA HIS A 363 0.49 -25.32 1.26
C HIS A 363 -0.81 -25.26 2.06
N ASP A 364 -1.36 -26.42 2.40
CA ASP A 364 -2.57 -26.55 3.22
C ASP A 364 -2.26 -26.42 4.72
N TYR A 365 -2.96 -25.49 5.36
CA TYR A 365 -2.87 -25.17 6.79
C TYR A 365 -4.16 -25.44 7.56
N ALA A 366 -5.23 -25.92 6.90
CA ALA A 366 -6.55 -26.09 7.52
C ALA A 366 -6.57 -27.05 8.72
N GLN A 367 -5.57 -27.93 8.86
CA GLN A 367 -5.44 -28.89 9.98
C GLN A 367 -4.06 -28.93 10.64
N LYS A 368 -3.14 -28.01 10.30
CA LYS A 368 -1.74 -28.06 10.75
C LYS A 368 -1.37 -26.82 11.56
N LYS A 369 -0.52 -27.01 12.59
CA LYS A 369 0.08 -25.88 13.31
C LYS A 369 0.81 -24.97 12.32
N LEU A 370 0.57 -23.67 12.47
CA LEU A 370 1.12 -22.62 11.63
C LEU A 370 2.65 -22.68 11.64
N LYS A 371 3.26 -22.99 10.48
CA LYS A 371 4.71 -22.94 10.27
C LYS A 371 5.06 -21.67 9.50
N PRO A 372 6.25 -21.07 9.72
CA PRO A 372 6.70 -19.95 8.92
C PRO A 372 6.73 -20.29 7.43
N PHE A 373 6.07 -19.47 6.62
CA PHE A 373 6.08 -19.62 5.17
C PHE A 373 7.36 -19.02 4.60
N VAL A 374 8.06 -19.77 3.75
CA VAL A 374 9.32 -19.35 3.14
C VAL A 374 9.13 -19.24 1.64
N ALA A 375 8.98 -18.00 1.15
CA ALA A 375 8.84 -17.72 -0.27
C ALA A 375 10.19 -17.84 -0.99
N SER A 376 10.16 -18.48 -2.16
CA SER A 376 11.32 -18.58 -3.04
C SER A 376 11.51 -17.26 -3.79
N PRO A 377 12.77 -16.86 -4.11
CA PRO A 377 13.03 -15.65 -4.89
C PRO A 377 12.50 -15.72 -6.33
N TYR A 378 12.10 -16.93 -6.78
CA TYR A 378 11.53 -17.19 -8.10
C TYR A 378 10.00 -17.26 -8.07
N ASP A 379 9.37 -17.09 -6.90
CA ASP A 379 7.91 -17.04 -6.80
C ASP A 379 7.44 -15.71 -7.39
N GLN A 380 6.65 -15.76 -8.47
CA GLN A 380 6.12 -14.53 -9.08
C GLN A 380 5.08 -13.88 -8.18
N TYR A 381 4.25 -14.74 -7.56
CA TYR A 381 3.26 -14.35 -6.59
C TYR A 381 3.00 -15.48 -5.61
N PHE A 382 2.52 -15.11 -4.43
CA PHE A 382 1.85 -16.01 -3.51
C PHE A 382 0.58 -15.35 -2.99
N GLU A 383 -0.44 -16.15 -2.77
CA GLU A 383 -1.75 -15.79 -2.26
C GLU A 383 -1.97 -16.48 -0.92
N VAL A 384 -2.40 -15.70 0.06
CA VAL A 384 -2.72 -16.16 1.41
C VAL A 384 -4.24 -16.16 1.55
N SER A 385 -4.80 -17.32 1.89
CA SER A 385 -6.24 -17.52 2.04
C SER A 385 -6.58 -17.87 3.47
N TRP A 386 -7.47 -17.11 4.10
CA TRP A 386 -7.96 -17.37 5.45
C TRP A 386 -9.47 -17.62 5.45
N SER A 387 -9.98 -18.08 6.59
CA SER A 387 -11.39 -18.21 6.83
C SER A 387 -11.66 -17.84 8.28
N MET A 388 -12.69 -17.03 8.49
CA MET A 388 -13.28 -16.84 9.80
C MET A 388 -14.56 -17.66 9.79
N PRO A 389 -14.62 -18.79 10.52
CA PRO A 389 -15.78 -19.67 10.51
C PRO A 389 -16.95 -19.04 11.30
N SER A 390 -17.50 -17.94 10.80
CA SER A 390 -18.76 -17.40 11.28
C SER A 390 -19.90 -18.22 10.67
N TYR A 391 -20.77 -18.76 11.52
CA TYR A 391 -21.87 -19.61 11.04
C TYR A 391 -23.02 -18.79 10.40
N PHE A 392 -23.02 -17.46 10.58
CA PHE A 392 -24.11 -16.57 10.18
C PHE A 392 -23.59 -15.38 9.34
N GLN A 393 -24.03 -15.32 8.07
CA GLN A 393 -23.72 -14.26 7.09
C GLN A 393 -22.22 -14.03 6.79
N ASN A 394 -21.50 -15.07 6.32
CA ASN A 394 -20.13 -14.95 5.80
C ASN A 394 -19.92 -13.86 4.74
N SER A 395 -20.98 -13.45 4.03
CA SER A 395 -20.91 -12.36 3.04
C SER A 395 -20.70 -10.96 3.66
N LYS A 396 -20.95 -10.81 4.96
CA LYS A 396 -20.88 -9.53 5.68
C LYS A 396 -19.72 -9.44 6.66
N ASN A 397 -18.92 -10.50 6.81
CA ASN A 397 -17.69 -10.40 7.59
C ASN A 397 -16.77 -9.41 6.90
N THR A 398 -16.02 -8.65 7.69
CA THR A 398 -15.05 -7.71 7.14
C THR A 398 -13.68 -8.01 7.69
N PHE A 399 -12.66 -7.87 6.86
CA PHE A 399 -11.28 -8.18 7.20
C PHE A 399 -10.42 -6.94 7.04
N SER A 400 -9.45 -6.81 7.93
CA SER A 400 -8.38 -5.84 7.80
C SER A 400 -7.04 -6.56 7.90
N THR A 401 -6.08 -6.13 7.10
CA THR A 401 -4.75 -6.75 7.02
C THR A 401 -3.64 -5.74 7.25
N LYS A 402 -2.51 -6.22 7.78
CA LYS A 402 -1.31 -5.44 8.04
C LYS A 402 -0.09 -6.30 7.75
N LEU A 403 0.87 -5.81 6.95
CA LEU A 403 2.10 -6.52 6.63
C LEU A 403 3.29 -5.86 7.34
N GLU A 404 3.57 -6.32 8.56
CA GLU A 404 4.71 -5.83 9.33
C GLU A 404 6.03 -6.20 8.64
N GLY A 405 6.95 -5.24 8.55
CA GLY A 405 8.19 -5.35 7.77
C GLY A 405 8.11 -4.73 6.37
N PHE A 406 6.89 -4.39 5.88
CA PHE A 406 6.70 -3.61 4.66
C PHE A 406 5.97 -2.30 4.95
N GLU A 407 4.79 -2.36 5.56
CA GLU A 407 3.97 -1.20 5.92
C GLU A 407 3.28 -1.41 7.28
N ASP A 408 3.36 -0.41 8.17
CA ASP A 408 2.92 -0.54 9.57
C ASP A 408 1.48 -0.04 9.83
N ARG A 409 0.64 0.04 8.79
CA ARG A 409 -0.78 0.47 8.90
C ARG A 409 -1.75 -0.66 8.53
N TRP A 410 -2.95 -0.61 9.09
CA TRP A 410 -4.04 -1.53 8.75
C TRP A 410 -4.75 -1.09 7.47
N PHE A 411 -5.05 -2.06 6.61
CA PHE A 411 -5.80 -1.88 5.38
C PHE A 411 -7.13 -2.60 5.47
N TYR A 412 -8.22 -1.88 5.22
CA TYR A 412 -9.55 -2.47 5.13
C TYR A 412 -9.71 -3.21 3.80
N GLN A 413 -10.06 -4.50 3.86
CA GLN A 413 -10.14 -5.42 2.72
C GLN A 413 -11.59 -5.82 2.38
N GLY A 414 -12.57 -5.37 3.18
CA GLY A 414 -13.96 -5.78 3.04
C GLY A 414 -14.12 -7.28 3.31
N ASN A 415 -14.96 -7.97 2.55
CA ASN A 415 -15.22 -9.39 2.74
C ASN A 415 -14.28 -10.33 1.92
N ASN A 416 -13.19 -9.81 1.37
CA ASN A 416 -12.24 -10.66 0.65
C ASN A 416 -11.39 -11.45 1.65
N THR A 417 -11.42 -12.78 1.51
CA THR A 417 -10.69 -13.73 2.37
C THR A 417 -9.33 -14.15 1.82
N THR A 418 -8.91 -13.54 0.71
CA THR A 418 -7.64 -13.82 0.04
C THR A 418 -6.85 -12.54 -0.18
N LEU A 419 -5.54 -12.62 0.02
CA LEU A 419 -4.61 -11.52 -0.26
C LEU A 419 -3.41 -12.03 -1.06
N ARG A 420 -3.18 -11.40 -2.21
CA ARG A 420 -2.12 -11.78 -3.14
C ARG A 420 -0.99 -10.76 -3.13
N TYR A 421 0.23 -11.25 -2.97
CA TYR A 421 1.46 -10.46 -3.08
C TYR A 421 2.21 -10.81 -4.35
N ASN A 422 2.54 -9.79 -5.16
CA ASN A 422 3.33 -9.94 -6.37
C ASN A 422 4.76 -9.44 -6.10
N LYS A 423 5.76 -10.31 -6.23
CA LYS A 423 7.20 -9.97 -6.10
C LYS A 423 7.56 -9.14 -4.87
N LEU A 424 7.22 -9.62 -3.68
CA LEU A 424 7.61 -8.98 -2.42
C LEU A 424 9.15 -8.94 -2.29
N PRO A 425 9.78 -7.84 -1.82
CA PRO A 425 11.23 -7.77 -1.64
C PRO A 425 11.76 -8.81 -0.65
N ALA A 426 13.04 -9.18 -0.76
CA ALA A 426 13.67 -10.11 0.18
C ALA A 426 13.68 -9.52 1.60
N GLY A 427 13.21 -10.28 2.58
CA GLY A 427 13.03 -9.80 3.95
C GLY A 427 12.20 -10.74 4.81
N SER A 428 12.03 -10.38 6.07
CA SER A 428 11.17 -11.07 7.03
C SER A 428 9.95 -10.19 7.31
N TYR A 429 8.77 -10.76 7.10
CA TYR A 429 7.49 -10.07 7.22
C TYR A 429 6.55 -10.86 8.14
N THR A 430 5.60 -10.17 8.74
CA THR A 430 4.49 -10.81 9.45
C THR A 430 3.17 -10.24 8.94
N LEU A 431 2.38 -11.09 8.27
CA LEU A 431 1.03 -10.74 7.86
C LEU A 431 0.09 -10.93 9.04
N LYS A 432 -0.48 -9.83 9.53
CA LYS A 432 -1.54 -9.83 10.53
C LYS A 432 -2.89 -9.64 9.84
N VAL A 433 -3.85 -10.48 10.21
CA VAL A 433 -5.23 -10.41 9.74
C VAL A 433 -6.13 -10.29 10.96
N LYS A 434 -7.04 -9.32 10.93
CA LYS A 434 -8.14 -9.20 11.89
C LYS A 434 -9.46 -9.20 11.15
N GLY A 435 -10.50 -9.70 11.80
CA GLY A 435 -11.81 -9.91 11.21
C GLY A 435 -12.87 -9.36 12.14
N ALA A 436 -13.87 -8.70 11.58
CA ALA A 436 -15.10 -8.38 12.27
C ALA A 436 -16.22 -9.28 11.74
N ASP A 437 -17.05 -9.79 12.65
CA ASP A 437 -18.23 -10.55 12.29
C ASP A 437 -19.27 -9.67 11.57
N SER A 438 -20.36 -10.28 11.12
CA SER A 438 -21.50 -9.60 10.49
C SER A 438 -22.20 -8.56 11.38
N ARG A 439 -21.80 -8.46 12.65
CA ARG A 439 -22.31 -7.55 13.68
C ARG A 439 -21.30 -6.46 14.04
N GLY A 440 -20.14 -6.42 13.38
CA GLY A 440 -19.08 -5.42 13.62
C GLY A 440 -18.18 -5.73 14.83
N ASN A 441 -18.35 -6.88 15.49
CA ASN A 441 -17.49 -7.26 16.60
C ASN A 441 -16.15 -7.77 16.07
N GLU A 442 -15.06 -7.10 16.45
CA GLU A 442 -13.71 -7.55 16.10
C GLU A 442 -13.33 -8.85 16.82
N SER A 443 -12.66 -9.76 16.10
CA SER A 443 -12.10 -10.98 16.66
C SER A 443 -11.06 -10.64 17.73
N ALA A 444 -11.16 -11.26 18.90
CA ALA A 444 -10.23 -11.00 20.02
C ALA A 444 -8.75 -11.31 19.68
N ASN A 445 -8.51 -12.26 18.76
CA ASN A 445 -7.18 -12.63 18.31
C ASN A 445 -6.95 -12.25 16.84
N HIS A 446 -5.77 -11.71 16.54
CA HIS A 446 -5.33 -11.48 15.17
C HIS A 446 -4.54 -12.70 14.66
N LEU A 447 -4.89 -13.19 13.47
CA LEU A 447 -4.11 -14.23 12.80
C LEU A 447 -2.77 -13.64 12.35
N SER A 448 -1.67 -14.20 12.85
CA SER A 448 -0.30 -13.72 12.55
C SER A 448 0.46 -14.78 11.75
N ILE A 449 0.86 -14.44 10.53
CA ILE A 449 1.50 -15.36 9.58
C ILE A 449 2.93 -14.87 9.30
N PRO A 450 3.96 -15.55 9.81
CA PRO A 450 5.35 -15.19 9.54
C PRO A 450 5.74 -15.63 8.12
N ILE A 451 6.21 -14.68 7.32
CA ILE A 451 6.59 -14.85 5.91
C ILE A 451 8.07 -14.44 5.74
N THR A 452 8.90 -15.32 5.19
CA THR A 452 10.30 -15.01 4.88
C THR A 452 10.55 -15.13 3.38
N VAL A 453 10.93 -14.02 2.74
CA VAL A 453 11.26 -14.00 1.31
C VAL A 453 12.78 -14.09 1.13
N LYS A 454 13.25 -15.17 0.49
CA LYS A 454 14.67 -15.40 0.25
C LYS A 454 15.24 -14.45 -0.81
N GLN A 455 16.49 -14.03 -0.64
CA GLN A 455 17.22 -13.24 -1.64
C GLN A 455 17.86 -14.14 -2.72
N ILE A 456 17.83 -13.68 -3.98
CA ILE A 456 18.52 -14.34 -5.11
C ILE A 456 20.04 -14.38 -4.86
N PHE A 457 20.71 -15.46 -5.29
CA PHE A 457 22.11 -15.72 -4.99
C PHE A 457 23.08 -14.60 -5.43
N TYR A 458 22.88 -13.97 -6.60
CA TYR A 458 23.79 -12.94 -7.12
C TYR A 458 23.69 -11.59 -6.39
N LYS A 459 22.62 -11.37 -5.61
CA LYS A 459 22.48 -10.18 -4.75
C LYS A 459 23.05 -10.40 -3.35
N ARG A 460 23.51 -11.61 -3.03
CA ARG A 460 24.11 -11.91 -1.72
C ARG A 460 25.54 -11.35 -1.67
N TRP A 461 25.93 -10.90 -0.49
CA TRP A 461 27.22 -10.23 -0.28
C TRP A 461 28.43 -11.07 -0.72
N TRP A 462 28.41 -12.39 -0.50
CA TRP A 462 29.52 -13.27 -0.85
C TRP A 462 29.76 -13.32 -2.37
N PHE A 463 28.69 -13.24 -3.17
CA PHE A 463 28.80 -13.25 -4.63
C PHE A 463 29.35 -11.91 -5.14
N ILE A 464 28.87 -10.80 -4.57
CA ILE A 464 29.39 -9.45 -4.87
C ILE A 464 30.89 -9.37 -4.55
N ALA A 465 31.31 -9.90 -3.39
CA ALA A 465 32.72 -9.96 -3.01
C ALA A 465 33.57 -10.77 -4.00
N LEU A 466 33.05 -11.92 -4.46
CA LEU A 466 33.74 -12.75 -5.46
C LEU A 466 33.94 -12.01 -6.78
N VAL A 467 32.93 -11.27 -7.26
CA VAL A 467 33.03 -10.45 -8.48
C VAL A 467 34.08 -9.35 -8.32
N ILE A 468 34.12 -8.67 -7.17
CA ILE A 468 35.13 -7.62 -6.88
C ILE A 468 36.54 -8.22 -6.89
N ILE A 469 36.74 -9.38 -6.27
CA ILE A 469 38.03 -10.08 -6.25
C ILE A 469 38.46 -10.47 -7.67
N ALA A 470 37.56 -11.02 -8.49
CA ALA A 470 37.86 -11.38 -9.88
C ALA A 470 38.30 -10.15 -10.70
N LEU A 471 37.64 -9.00 -10.50
CA LEU A 471 37.98 -7.75 -11.18
C LEU A 471 39.34 -7.21 -10.72
N ALA A 472 39.63 -7.27 -9.42
CA ALA A 472 40.93 -6.88 -8.87
C ALA A 472 42.08 -7.77 -9.38
N LEU A 473 41.86 -9.09 -9.46
CA LEU A 473 42.85 -10.03 -10.00
C LEU A 473 43.13 -9.79 -11.49
N SER A 474 42.09 -9.51 -12.28
CA SER A 474 42.23 -9.17 -13.70
C SER A 474 43.05 -7.88 -13.88
N MET A 475 42.76 -6.85 -13.09
CA MET A 475 43.50 -5.59 -13.12
C MET A 475 44.97 -5.77 -12.68
N TYR A 476 45.21 -6.58 -11.64
CA TYR A 476 46.57 -6.92 -11.20
C TYR A 476 47.35 -7.69 -12.27
N ALA A 477 46.73 -8.67 -12.92
CA ALA A 477 47.35 -9.42 -14.02
C ALA A 477 47.72 -8.50 -15.20
N PHE A 478 46.83 -7.59 -15.58
CA PHE A 478 47.09 -6.60 -16.63
C PHE A 478 48.25 -5.67 -16.28
N PHE A 479 48.30 -5.16 -15.04
CA PHE A 479 49.40 -4.33 -14.57
C PHE A 479 50.73 -5.08 -14.58
N ARG A 480 50.75 -6.32 -14.07
CA ARG A 480 51.93 -7.19 -14.07
C ARG A 480 52.44 -7.47 -15.49
N TYR A 481 51.53 -7.71 -16.43
CA TYR A 481 51.86 -7.91 -17.84
C TYR A 481 52.57 -6.68 -18.43
N ARG A 482 52.02 -5.47 -18.22
CA ARG A 482 52.65 -4.22 -18.69
C ARG A 482 54.02 -3.97 -18.07
N LEU A 483 54.17 -4.25 -16.77
CA LEU A 483 55.45 -4.10 -16.07
C LEU A 483 56.52 -5.03 -16.67
N HIS A 484 56.17 -6.28 -16.96
CA HIS A 484 57.08 -7.23 -17.60
C HIS A 484 57.50 -6.78 -19.00
N GLN A 485 56.59 -6.24 -19.80
CA GLN A 485 56.92 -5.70 -21.12
C GLN A 485 57.92 -4.53 -21.04
N ALA A 486 57.72 -3.61 -20.09
CA ALA A 486 58.62 -2.48 -19.89
C ALA A 486 60.05 -2.92 -19.52
N LEU A 487 60.18 -3.84 -18.57
CA LEU A 487 61.47 -4.38 -18.14
C LEU A 487 62.17 -5.19 -19.24
N ALA A 488 61.40 -5.94 -20.05
CA ALA A 488 61.96 -6.70 -21.17
C ALA A 488 62.59 -5.77 -22.23
N MET A 489 61.92 -4.67 -22.56
CA MET A 489 62.44 -3.68 -23.51
C MET A 489 63.71 -2.98 -23.00
N GLU A 490 63.79 -2.66 -21.71
CA GLU A 490 64.98 -2.06 -21.09
C GLU A 490 66.20 -2.99 -21.17
N ARG A 491 66.01 -4.28 -20.85
CA ARG A 491 67.08 -5.29 -20.97
C ARG A 491 67.57 -5.46 -22.40
N LEU A 492 66.64 -5.46 -23.37
CA LEU A 492 66.97 -5.58 -24.78
C LEU A 492 67.86 -4.42 -25.26
N ARG A 493 67.53 -3.17 -24.90
CA ARG A 493 68.35 -2.00 -25.27
C ARG A 493 69.76 -2.07 -24.69
N THR A 494 69.86 -2.45 -23.41
CA THR A 494 71.15 -2.59 -22.73
C THR A 494 72.02 -3.66 -23.40
N LYS A 495 71.42 -4.79 -23.77
CA LYS A 495 72.11 -5.87 -24.48
C LYS A 495 72.58 -5.44 -25.88
N ILE A 496 71.70 -4.83 -26.68
CA ILE A 496 72.04 -4.30 -28.02
C ILE A 496 73.22 -3.32 -27.93
N SER A 497 73.22 -2.43 -26.94
CA SER A 497 74.30 -1.47 -26.74
C SER A 497 75.65 -2.15 -26.47
N SER A 498 75.67 -3.19 -25.62
CA SER A 498 76.89 -3.98 -25.34
C SER A 498 77.36 -4.74 -26.58
N ASP A 499 76.47 -5.49 -27.24
CA ASP A 499 76.82 -6.31 -28.41
C ASP A 499 77.36 -5.43 -29.56
N LEU A 500 76.78 -4.23 -29.76
CA LEU A 500 77.25 -3.29 -30.79
C LEU A 500 78.62 -2.69 -30.44
N HIS A 501 78.91 -2.46 -29.16
CA HIS A 501 80.20 -1.97 -28.70
C HIS A 501 81.30 -3.03 -28.88
N ASP A 502 81.02 -4.27 -28.48
CA ASP A 502 82.01 -5.33 -28.38
C ASP A 502 82.28 -5.99 -29.74
N ASP A 503 81.24 -6.37 -30.48
CA ASP A 503 81.40 -7.14 -31.73
C ASP A 503 81.64 -6.23 -32.94
N VAL A 504 80.76 -5.25 -33.16
CA VAL A 504 80.86 -4.38 -34.35
C VAL A 504 82.03 -3.39 -34.20
N GLY A 505 82.27 -2.91 -32.99
CA GLY A 505 83.36 -1.97 -32.70
C GLY A 505 84.74 -2.57 -32.87
N SER A 506 84.95 -3.79 -32.36
CA SER A 506 86.22 -4.50 -32.53
C SER A 506 86.47 -4.87 -33.99
N LEU A 507 85.46 -5.34 -34.72
CA LEU A 507 85.55 -5.70 -36.14
C LEU A 507 85.93 -4.50 -37.01
N LEU A 508 85.25 -3.36 -36.87
CA LEU A 508 85.53 -2.17 -37.68
C LEU A 508 86.89 -1.55 -37.36
N SER A 509 87.30 -1.57 -36.08
CA SER A 509 88.62 -1.10 -35.67
C SER A 509 89.73 -2.01 -36.21
N GLY A 510 89.52 -3.33 -36.17
CA GLY A 510 90.42 -4.31 -36.78
C GLY A 510 90.52 -4.14 -38.29
N LEU A 511 89.40 -3.91 -38.99
CA LEU A 511 89.38 -3.60 -40.43
C LEU A 511 90.16 -2.33 -40.75
N ALA A 512 90.00 -1.25 -39.98
CA ALA A 512 90.76 -0.01 -40.18
C ALA A 512 92.28 -0.27 -40.04
N MET A 513 92.70 -0.98 -39.00
CA MET A 513 94.10 -1.32 -38.75
C MET A 513 94.68 -2.22 -39.86
N GLN A 514 93.95 -3.24 -40.29
CA GLN A 514 94.39 -4.10 -41.40
C GLN A 514 94.51 -3.32 -42.71
N THR A 515 93.58 -2.40 -42.97
CA THR A 515 93.61 -1.55 -44.18
C THR A 515 94.83 -0.63 -44.18
N GLU A 516 95.19 -0.05 -43.03
CA GLU A 516 96.38 0.80 -42.88
C GLU A 516 97.69 -0.01 -42.99
N LEU A 517 97.72 -1.23 -42.47
CA LEU A 517 98.86 -2.14 -42.67
C LEU A 517 99.04 -2.54 -44.14
N MET A 518 97.92 -2.77 -44.86
CA MET A 518 97.95 -3.03 -46.29
C MET A 518 98.42 -1.81 -47.10
N GLU A 519 98.10 -0.60 -46.66
CA GLU A 519 98.55 0.65 -47.29
C GLU A 519 100.08 0.79 -47.29
N MET A 520 100.74 0.38 -46.20
CA MET A 520 102.20 0.49 -46.06
C MET A 520 102.98 -0.25 -47.15
N ASN A 521 102.42 -1.33 -47.72
CA ASN A 521 103.06 -2.19 -48.72
C ASN A 521 102.41 -2.09 -50.12
N ALA A 522 101.47 -1.16 -50.34
CA ALA A 522 100.69 -1.06 -51.57
C ALA A 522 101.32 -0.16 -52.65
N THR A 523 100.98 -0.42 -53.91
CA THR A 523 101.27 0.44 -55.07
C THR A 523 100.52 1.78 -54.96
N GLU A 524 101.08 2.87 -55.53
CA GLU A 524 100.51 4.24 -55.46
C GLU A 524 99.03 4.33 -55.89
N ASP A 525 98.59 3.50 -56.86
CA ASP A 525 97.18 3.45 -57.29
C ASP A 525 96.24 2.82 -56.24
N ASP A 526 96.74 1.89 -55.43
CA ASP A 526 95.95 1.18 -54.41
C ASP A 526 95.99 1.86 -53.04
N LYS A 527 97.04 2.64 -52.75
CA LYS A 527 97.10 3.49 -51.55
C LYS A 527 95.89 4.42 -51.45
N ASN A 528 95.49 5.08 -52.55
CA ASN A 528 94.32 5.95 -52.57
C ASN A 528 93.00 5.20 -52.28
N LYS A 529 92.88 3.92 -52.67
CA LYS A 529 91.70 3.09 -52.39
C LYS A 529 91.69 2.62 -50.94
N LEU A 530 92.85 2.21 -50.42
CA LEU A 530 93.02 1.77 -49.02
C LEU A 530 92.86 2.93 -48.03
N GLN A 531 93.38 4.12 -48.33
CA GLN A 531 93.13 5.33 -47.53
C GLN A 531 91.64 5.67 -47.46
N LYS A 532 90.90 5.52 -48.57
CA LYS A 532 89.44 5.69 -48.57
C LYS A 532 88.76 4.64 -47.69
N ILE A 533 89.15 3.38 -47.76
CA ILE A 533 88.58 2.30 -46.92
C ILE A 533 88.90 2.53 -45.44
N ALA A 534 90.13 2.89 -45.10
CA ALA A 534 90.54 3.19 -43.72
C ALA A 534 89.78 4.40 -43.17
N ALA A 535 89.60 5.45 -43.99
CA ALA A 535 88.81 6.63 -43.63
C ALA A 535 87.31 6.29 -43.45
N ILE A 536 86.74 5.45 -44.32
CA ILE A 536 85.35 4.98 -44.20
C ILE A 536 85.19 4.14 -42.93
N SER A 537 86.10 3.20 -42.64
CA SER A 537 86.07 2.37 -41.44
C SER A 537 86.18 3.22 -40.16
N ARG A 538 87.08 4.21 -40.12
CA ARG A 538 87.16 5.17 -38.99
C ARG A 538 85.90 6.01 -38.82
N SER A 539 85.31 6.46 -39.93
CA SER A 539 84.03 7.17 -39.92
C SER A 539 82.90 6.27 -39.39
N ALA A 540 82.86 5.00 -39.80
CA ALA A 540 81.89 4.01 -39.33
C ALA A 540 82.04 3.72 -37.82
N VAL A 541 83.26 3.57 -37.31
CA VAL A 541 83.53 3.43 -35.87
C VAL A 541 83.01 4.65 -35.09
N SER A 542 83.26 5.87 -35.58
CA SER A 542 82.74 7.08 -34.94
C SER A 542 81.21 7.16 -34.96
N GLN A 543 80.56 6.79 -36.06
CA GLN A 543 79.09 6.78 -36.15
C GLN A 543 78.48 5.73 -35.23
N MET A 544 79.10 4.55 -35.15
CA MET A 544 78.68 3.48 -34.26
C MET A 544 78.83 3.89 -32.79
N ARG A 545 79.94 4.53 -32.39
CA ARG A 545 80.14 5.08 -31.04
C ARG A 545 78.99 6.01 -30.63
N ASP A 546 78.54 6.87 -31.54
CA ASP A 546 77.42 7.77 -31.28
C ASP A 546 76.07 7.03 -31.20
N LEU A 547 75.89 5.96 -31.99
CA LEU A 547 74.70 5.10 -31.92
C LEU A 547 74.65 4.30 -30.62
N VAL A 548 75.75 3.66 -30.21
CA VAL A 548 75.88 2.93 -28.94
C VAL A 548 75.49 3.85 -27.79
N TRP A 549 76.08 5.06 -27.75
CA TRP A 549 75.79 6.05 -26.73
C TRP A 549 74.31 6.49 -26.73
N SER A 550 73.69 6.61 -27.90
CA SER A 550 72.27 7.01 -28.00
C SER A 550 71.28 5.93 -27.55
N ILE A 551 71.63 4.65 -27.71
CA ILE A 551 70.77 3.50 -27.40
C ILE A 551 71.01 2.96 -25.98
N ASP A 552 72.17 3.23 -25.38
CA ASP A 552 72.51 2.79 -24.02
C ASP A 552 71.54 3.38 -22.98
N SER A 553 70.79 2.49 -22.34
CA SER A 553 69.84 2.80 -21.27
C SER A 553 70.51 3.32 -20.01
N ARG A 554 71.81 3.05 -19.83
CA ARG A 554 72.61 3.49 -18.67
C ARG A 554 72.99 4.96 -18.75
N ARG A 555 72.93 5.57 -19.95
CA ARG A 555 73.33 6.96 -20.22
C ARG A 555 72.17 7.82 -20.70
N GLU A 556 71.02 7.75 -20.03
CA GLU A 556 69.79 8.42 -20.45
C GLU A 556 69.56 9.81 -19.81
N THR A 557 70.48 10.31 -19.00
CA THR A 557 70.28 11.58 -18.29
C THR A 557 70.68 12.80 -19.13
N ILE A 558 70.23 13.97 -18.70
CA ILE A 558 70.62 15.25 -19.31
C ILE A 558 72.11 15.53 -19.09
N ALA A 559 72.63 15.15 -17.92
CA ALA A 559 74.06 15.19 -17.64
C ALA A 559 74.86 14.41 -18.70
N ASP A 560 74.40 13.21 -19.07
CA ASP A 560 75.08 12.40 -20.09
C ASP A 560 75.11 13.11 -21.45
N LEU A 561 74.01 13.78 -21.83
CA LEU A 561 73.92 14.56 -23.08
C LEU A 561 74.90 15.73 -23.08
N ILE A 562 74.93 16.51 -22.00
CA ILE A 562 75.82 17.68 -21.87
C ILE A 562 77.29 17.23 -21.87
N GLU A 563 77.61 16.14 -21.18
CA GLU A 563 78.96 15.59 -21.14
C GLU A 563 79.40 15.16 -22.55
N ARG A 564 78.53 14.46 -23.29
CA ARG A 564 78.83 14.07 -24.67
C ARG A 564 78.97 15.27 -25.61
N MET A 565 78.18 16.33 -25.41
CA MET A 565 78.31 17.58 -26.18
C MET A 565 79.65 18.27 -25.90
N ARG A 566 80.11 18.24 -24.64
CA ARG A 566 81.41 18.77 -24.22
C ARG A 566 82.56 17.98 -24.86
N GLU A 567 82.56 16.66 -24.74
CA GLU A 567 83.56 15.78 -25.36
C GLU A 567 83.71 16.07 -26.87
N LEU A 568 82.59 16.21 -27.59
CA LEU A 568 82.61 16.52 -29.03
C LEU A 568 83.17 17.91 -29.33
N ALA A 569 82.85 18.92 -28.52
CA ALA A 569 83.40 20.26 -28.68
C ALA A 569 84.91 20.27 -28.44
N GLU A 570 85.40 19.55 -27.44
CA GLU A 570 86.83 19.39 -27.17
C GLU A 570 87.54 18.69 -28.33
N GLU A 571 86.95 17.63 -28.88
CA GLU A 571 87.49 16.86 -30.01
C GLU A 571 87.63 17.71 -31.29
N LEU A 572 86.66 18.60 -31.56
CA LEU A 572 86.58 19.31 -32.85
C LEU A 572 87.04 20.78 -32.83
N LEU A 573 86.88 21.51 -31.73
CA LEU A 573 87.14 22.96 -31.66
C LEU A 573 88.54 23.30 -31.16
N LEU A 574 89.04 22.61 -30.12
CA LEU A 574 90.34 22.91 -29.51
C LEU A 574 91.54 22.74 -30.46
N PRO A 575 91.62 21.69 -31.31
CA PRO A 575 92.73 21.53 -32.26
C PRO A 575 92.82 22.66 -33.29
N LYS A 576 91.71 23.39 -33.50
CA LYS A 576 91.62 24.54 -34.41
C LYS A 576 91.82 25.89 -33.72
N GLY A 577 92.14 25.89 -32.42
CA GLY A 577 92.35 27.11 -31.64
C GLY A 577 91.05 27.87 -31.30
N ILE A 578 89.89 27.22 -31.42
CA ILE A 578 88.58 27.82 -31.12
C ILE A 578 88.21 27.51 -29.67
N ALA A 579 88.06 28.54 -28.84
CA ALA A 579 87.61 28.36 -27.46
C ALA A 579 86.08 28.15 -27.40
N PHE A 580 85.57 27.38 -26.45
CA PHE A 580 84.13 27.16 -26.31
C PHE A 580 83.64 27.29 -24.87
N LYS A 581 82.37 27.65 -24.70
CA LYS A 581 81.67 27.68 -23.40
C LYS A 581 80.30 27.03 -23.54
N ILE A 582 80.00 26.07 -22.65
CA ILE A 582 78.68 25.45 -22.53
C ILE A 582 78.03 25.95 -21.25
N ASP A 583 76.90 26.64 -21.36
CA ASP A 583 76.08 27.11 -20.23
C ASP A 583 74.81 26.26 -20.11
N SER A 584 74.64 25.63 -18.94
CA SER A 584 73.47 24.82 -18.58
C SER A 584 72.87 25.23 -17.22
N SER A 585 73.23 26.43 -16.73
CA SER A 585 72.93 26.88 -15.36
C SER A 585 71.44 26.95 -15.03
N THR A 586 70.57 27.04 -16.03
CA THR A 586 69.10 27.10 -15.85
C THR A 586 68.43 25.71 -15.76
N ILE A 587 69.18 24.62 -15.95
CA ILE A 587 68.66 23.24 -15.82
C ILE A 587 68.66 22.83 -14.35
N LYS A 588 67.47 22.71 -13.75
CA LYS A 588 67.33 22.38 -12.31
C LYS A 588 67.62 20.91 -11.98
N ASN A 589 67.38 19.97 -12.88
CA ASN A 589 67.55 18.54 -12.61
C ASN A 589 68.34 17.83 -13.73
N HIS A 590 69.66 17.80 -13.57
CA HIS A 590 70.59 17.17 -14.53
C HIS A 590 70.44 15.63 -14.61
N HIS A 591 69.80 14.99 -13.61
CA HIS A 591 69.59 13.53 -13.59
C HIS A 591 68.25 13.09 -14.18
N LYS A 592 67.42 14.01 -14.68
CA LYS A 592 66.17 13.63 -15.34
C LYS A 592 66.47 12.82 -16.61
N LYS A 593 65.78 11.70 -16.76
CA LYS A 593 65.91 10.83 -17.94
C LYS A 593 65.26 11.48 -19.16
N LEU A 594 65.98 11.52 -20.26
CA LEU A 594 65.51 11.90 -21.58
C LEU A 594 65.20 10.64 -22.40
N PRO A 595 64.08 10.61 -23.15
CA PRO A 595 63.85 9.53 -24.10
C PRO A 595 65.03 9.39 -25.07
N ALA A 596 65.48 8.15 -25.30
CA ALA A 596 66.66 7.86 -26.13
C ALA A 596 66.63 8.55 -27.52
N GLN A 597 65.47 8.56 -28.18
CA GLN A 597 65.29 9.24 -29.47
C GLN A 597 65.40 10.76 -29.37
N THR A 598 64.88 11.34 -28.28
CA THR A 598 64.99 12.78 -28.01
C THR A 598 66.45 13.18 -27.80
N LYS A 599 67.16 12.44 -26.95
CA LYS A 599 68.60 12.61 -26.69
C LYS A 599 69.41 12.52 -27.99
N GLN A 600 69.12 11.52 -28.83
CA GLN A 600 69.81 11.29 -30.10
C GLN A 600 69.59 12.44 -31.09
N HIS A 601 68.34 12.88 -31.29
CA HIS A 601 68.05 13.95 -32.25
C HIS A 601 68.65 15.28 -31.83
N ILE A 602 68.62 15.64 -30.54
CA ILE A 602 69.28 16.85 -30.02
C ILE A 602 70.79 16.79 -30.25
N PHE A 603 71.44 15.69 -29.87
CA PHE A 603 72.89 15.52 -30.05
C PHE A 603 73.30 15.61 -31.52
N LEU A 604 72.53 15.00 -32.42
CA LEU A 604 72.82 15.00 -33.85
C LEU A 604 72.61 16.37 -34.52
N ILE A 605 71.67 17.20 -34.02
CA ILE A 605 71.54 18.60 -34.45
C ILE A 605 72.76 19.40 -33.96
N TYR A 606 73.13 19.24 -32.69
CA TYR A 606 74.32 19.87 -32.12
C TYR A 606 75.60 19.50 -32.88
N LYS A 607 75.81 18.21 -33.16
CA LYS A 607 76.98 17.71 -33.89
C LYS A 607 77.12 18.36 -35.26
N GLU A 608 76.02 18.45 -36.01
CA GLU A 608 76.03 19.07 -37.33
C GLU A 608 76.31 20.58 -37.23
N ALA A 609 75.78 21.28 -36.22
CA ALA A 609 76.05 22.69 -35.98
C ALA A 609 77.54 22.96 -35.68
N ILE A 610 78.16 22.19 -34.78
CA ILE A 610 79.59 22.30 -34.48
C ILE A 610 80.45 21.97 -35.70
N HIS A 611 80.06 20.97 -36.51
CA HIS A 611 80.76 20.64 -37.74
C HIS A 611 80.72 21.78 -38.76
N ASN A 612 79.56 22.44 -38.90
CA ASN A 612 79.42 23.60 -39.76
C ASN A 612 80.31 24.76 -39.31
N ILE A 613 80.36 25.04 -38.00
CA ILE A 613 81.25 26.08 -37.45
C ILE A 613 82.71 25.75 -37.76
N THR A 614 83.16 24.53 -37.47
CA THR A 614 84.56 24.15 -37.69
C THR A 614 84.99 24.15 -39.15
N LYS A 615 84.07 23.89 -40.09
CA LYS A 615 84.36 23.82 -41.52
C LYS A 615 84.20 25.14 -42.25
N HIS A 616 83.28 25.98 -41.78
CA HIS A 616 82.78 27.12 -42.56
C HIS A 616 82.86 28.46 -41.83
N SER A 617 83.28 28.51 -40.56
CA SER A 617 83.48 29.75 -39.80
C SER A 617 84.96 30.01 -39.48
N ASP A 618 85.32 31.30 -39.42
CA ASP A 618 86.60 31.84 -38.94
C ASP A 618 86.56 32.18 -37.44
N ALA A 619 85.59 31.61 -36.72
CA ALA A 619 85.34 31.87 -35.31
C ALA A 619 86.56 31.61 -34.42
N THR A 620 86.70 32.46 -33.39
CA THR A 620 87.66 32.26 -32.29
C THR A 620 86.98 31.74 -31.03
N LYS A 621 85.66 31.90 -30.91
CA LYS A 621 84.85 31.47 -29.77
C LYS A 621 83.49 30.90 -30.18
N VAL A 622 83.05 29.83 -29.52
CA VAL A 622 81.72 29.21 -29.65
C VAL A 622 80.99 29.21 -28.32
N TYR A 623 79.74 29.68 -28.32
CA TYR A 623 78.86 29.68 -27.17
C TYR A 623 77.72 28.68 -27.39
N VAL A 624 77.54 27.78 -26.45
CA VAL A 624 76.45 26.80 -26.43
C VAL A 624 75.64 27.06 -25.17
N GLU A 625 74.37 27.42 -25.32
CA GLU A 625 73.45 27.63 -24.21
C GLU A 625 72.31 26.62 -24.29
N LEU A 626 72.12 25.86 -23.22
CA LEU A 626 70.97 24.99 -23.06
C LEU A 626 70.14 25.50 -21.89
N SER A 627 69.01 26.15 -22.20
CA SER A 627 68.18 26.83 -21.20
C SER A 627 66.73 26.40 -21.18
N ASN A 628 66.20 26.20 -19.96
CA ASN A 628 64.78 25.94 -19.74
C ASN A 628 64.04 27.25 -19.51
N ARG A 629 63.04 27.51 -20.35
CA ARG A 629 62.00 28.53 -20.13
C ARG A 629 60.79 27.87 -19.43
N PHE A 630 59.72 28.62 -19.15
CA PHE A 630 58.62 28.15 -18.29
C PHE A 630 58.00 26.81 -18.76
N ARG A 631 57.83 26.59 -20.07
CA ARG A 631 57.30 25.34 -20.66
C ARG A 631 58.12 24.77 -21.82
N ASP A 632 59.16 25.47 -22.25
CA ASP A 632 59.94 25.14 -23.44
C ASP A 632 61.43 25.12 -23.10
N CYS A 633 62.20 24.28 -23.79
CA CYS A 633 63.66 24.26 -23.71
C CYS A 633 64.24 24.87 -24.98
N GLN A 634 65.33 25.63 -24.83
CA GLN A 634 66.05 26.23 -25.94
C GLN A 634 67.50 25.74 -25.95
N LEU A 635 67.96 25.26 -27.10
CA LEU A 635 69.36 25.00 -27.39
C LEU A 635 69.83 26.03 -28.41
N GLN A 636 70.74 26.90 -27.99
CA GLN A 636 71.34 27.94 -28.81
C GLN A 636 72.83 27.63 -28.99
N ILE A 637 73.30 27.65 -30.23
CA ILE A 637 74.70 27.44 -30.60
C ILE A 637 75.10 28.63 -31.46
N LYS A 638 76.05 29.44 -31.00
CA LYS A 638 76.46 30.68 -31.67
C LYS A 638 77.98 30.81 -31.71
N ASP A 639 78.53 31.16 -32.87
CA ASP A 639 79.93 31.56 -33.00
C ASP A 639 80.11 33.07 -33.20
N ASN A 640 81.35 33.54 -33.17
CA ASN A 640 81.71 34.96 -33.30
C ASN A 640 82.47 35.32 -34.61
N GLY A 641 82.41 34.47 -35.64
CA GLY A 641 83.03 34.71 -36.95
C GLY A 641 82.30 35.77 -37.78
N THR A 642 82.95 36.34 -38.82
CA THR A 642 82.43 37.56 -39.49
C THR A 642 82.09 37.46 -40.98
N LYS A 643 82.49 36.45 -41.79
CA LYS A 643 81.81 36.20 -43.10
C LYS A 643 82.20 34.96 -43.93
N LYS A 644 81.14 34.46 -44.61
CA LYS A 644 80.97 33.66 -45.85
C LYS A 644 82.22 33.26 -46.67
N ILE A 645 82.40 31.95 -46.80
CA ILE A 645 82.85 31.34 -48.06
C ILE A 645 81.66 30.58 -48.68
N SER A 646 81.18 31.05 -49.84
CA SER A 646 80.17 30.34 -50.63
C SER A 646 80.84 29.21 -51.40
N TYR A 647 80.67 27.97 -50.92
CA TYR A 647 80.93 26.77 -51.72
C TYR A 647 79.66 25.94 -51.83
N THR A 648 79.48 25.33 -53.00
CA THR A 648 78.46 24.32 -53.31
C THR A 648 78.68 23.07 -52.44
N SER A 649 78.32 23.15 -51.16
CA SER A 649 78.15 21.95 -50.35
C SER A 649 76.93 21.20 -50.88
N THR A 650 76.97 19.88 -50.85
CA THR A 650 75.86 18.99 -51.20
C THR A 650 74.74 19.07 -50.15
N GLY A 651 74.08 20.23 -50.06
CA GLY A 651 72.69 20.55 -49.68
C GLY A 651 71.91 19.85 -48.55
N MET A 652 72.44 18.87 -47.84
CA MET A 652 71.62 17.98 -46.98
C MET A 652 71.78 18.21 -45.47
N GLY A 653 72.83 18.89 -45.00
CA GLY A 653 73.10 19.08 -43.55
C GLY A 653 72.02 19.88 -42.82
N LEU A 654 71.67 21.07 -43.34
CA LEU A 654 70.61 21.92 -42.78
C LEU A 654 69.23 21.24 -42.85
N SER A 655 68.93 20.57 -43.97
CA SER A 655 67.68 19.81 -44.16
C SER A 655 67.55 18.67 -43.14
N ASN A 656 68.65 17.95 -42.88
CA ASN A 656 68.69 16.88 -41.87
C ASN A 656 68.48 17.41 -40.45
N MET A 657 69.02 18.58 -40.11
CA MET A 657 68.75 19.22 -38.82
C MET A 657 67.27 19.61 -38.69
N SER A 658 66.67 20.19 -39.74
CA SER A 658 65.24 20.55 -39.76
C SER A 658 64.33 19.33 -39.61
N MET A 659 64.61 18.23 -40.33
CA MET A 659 63.86 16.97 -40.19
C MET A 659 63.92 16.42 -38.76
N ARG A 660 65.09 16.52 -38.10
CA ARG A 660 65.26 16.08 -36.71
C ARG A 660 64.52 16.98 -35.73
N ALA A 661 64.53 18.29 -35.95
CA ALA A 661 63.75 19.23 -35.13
C ALA A 661 62.24 18.97 -35.27
N GLU A 662 61.75 18.68 -36.47
CA GLU A 662 60.34 18.31 -36.70
C GLU A 662 59.95 17.01 -35.97
N LYS A 663 60.83 16.00 -35.96
CA LYS A 663 60.64 14.76 -35.17
C LYS A 663 60.55 15.03 -33.66
N LEU A 664 61.22 16.08 -33.19
CA LEU A 664 61.13 16.56 -31.81
C LEU A 664 59.92 17.49 -31.57
N LYS A 665 59.12 17.78 -32.61
CA LYS A 665 58.09 18.83 -32.63
C LYS A 665 58.64 20.22 -32.27
N GLY A 666 59.94 20.43 -32.48
CA GLY A 666 60.65 21.68 -32.20
C GLY A 666 60.75 22.58 -33.42
N LYS A 667 61.02 23.86 -33.19
CA LYS A 667 61.31 24.85 -34.25
C LYS A 667 62.81 25.07 -34.33
N LEU A 668 63.35 25.02 -35.54
CA LEU A 668 64.75 25.27 -35.81
C LEU A 668 64.90 26.56 -36.62
N GLN A 669 65.73 27.48 -36.16
CA GLN A 669 66.06 28.73 -36.86
C GLN A 669 67.57 28.83 -37.06
N PHE A 670 67.97 29.36 -38.21
CA PHE A 670 69.37 29.66 -38.54
C PHE A 670 69.51 31.18 -38.71
N ARG A 671 70.49 31.80 -38.06
CA ARG A 671 70.79 33.24 -38.20
C ARG A 671 72.26 33.42 -38.55
N ASN A 672 72.55 34.42 -39.40
CA ASN A 672 73.88 34.67 -39.95
C ASN A 672 74.31 36.15 -39.85
N ASP A 673 73.63 36.94 -39.01
CA ASP A 673 73.80 38.40 -38.99
C ASP A 673 75.07 38.83 -38.24
N ASP A 674 75.59 37.98 -37.34
CA ASP A 674 76.78 38.23 -36.50
C ASP A 674 77.35 36.88 -35.99
N GLY A 675 77.97 36.11 -36.90
CA GLY A 675 78.35 34.70 -36.73
C GLY A 675 77.26 33.71 -37.19
N PHE A 676 77.56 32.41 -37.25
CA PHE A 676 76.57 31.36 -37.52
C PHE A 676 75.89 30.95 -36.21
N GLU A 677 74.56 31.07 -36.19
CA GLU A 677 73.73 30.76 -35.04
C GLU A 677 72.67 29.69 -35.40
N VAL A 678 72.61 28.64 -34.59
CA VAL A 678 71.57 27.60 -34.65
C VAL A 678 70.73 27.67 -33.38
N LEU A 679 69.44 27.89 -33.55
CA LEU A 679 68.48 27.99 -32.45
C LEU A 679 67.43 26.89 -32.56
N LEU A 680 67.44 25.95 -31.61
CA LEU A 680 66.45 24.88 -31.49
C LEU A 680 65.53 25.15 -30.30
N GLU A 681 64.24 25.35 -30.58
CA GLU A 681 63.19 25.51 -29.58
C GLU A 681 62.39 24.21 -29.46
N LEU A 682 62.34 23.64 -28.26
CA LEU A 682 61.65 22.39 -27.95
C LEU A 682 60.41 22.69 -27.11
N PRO A 683 59.24 22.10 -27.42
CA PRO A 683 57.96 22.39 -26.75
C PRO A 683 57.82 21.71 -25.37
N PHE A 684 58.94 21.33 -24.75
CA PHE A 684 59.01 20.65 -23.47
C PHE A 684 60.28 21.04 -22.74
N ASN A 685 60.22 21.05 -21.40
CA ASN A 685 61.39 21.27 -20.55
C ASN A 685 62.27 20.02 -20.51
N ILE A 686 63.58 20.24 -20.57
CA ILE A 686 64.60 19.21 -20.40
C ILE A 686 64.97 19.11 -18.93
#